data_AF-A0A182JYU9-F1
#
_entry.id   AF-A0A182JYU9-F1
#
_cell.length_a   1.000
_cell.length_b   1.000
_cell.length_c   1.000
_cell.angle_alpha   90.00
_cell.angle_beta   90.00
_cell.angle_gamma   90.00
#
_symmetry.space_group_name_H-M   'P 1'
#
loop_
_entity.id
_entity.type
_entity.pdbx_description
1 polymer ?
#
loop_
_entity_poly.entity_id
_entity_poly.type
_entity_poly.pdbx_seq_one_letter_code
_entity_poly.pdbx_strand_id
1 'polypeptide(L)'
;MALYRWLALLFLGWSSVSGQKDWWETASFYQIYPRSFQDSNGDGIGDLNGIKSRLPYLKSLGMTAFWLSPIYPSPMADFGYDISNFTDIHPSFGTMDDFRQLVEEAKKLQLRVILDFVPNHSSDEHEWFRKSVKRESGYEDFYVWQDPKPGTEREPPNNWVAAWYGSAWEWNDERKQFYLHQFHKKQPDLNYRNPAVVQAMKNVLRFWLDQGVDGFRIDAVPWLFETVGFPDEPISGHSTDPLSQNYLNHIYTLDQPETVDMVYQWRELMDQYKRELNTTTKVLMTEAWSSLDVVKTYFNDSNNRQGSQMPFNFQLILRLDKNSKASDFKTVIDSWLDIIPSGHTPNWVLGNHDKRRVSSRMGGDHMVDIMAMIELTLPGIAVTYQGEEIGMKDVEISWADTQDPAACQLTEETYQEGTRDPARTPFQWDSSPNAGFTNASVKPWLPLAADFPQVNVKTQQETAGNSHLKVFKDLMNLRGTKTLIWGSFKSLVLGENVYATLRAFPNDKQTYVVLANVGSSIETVDATKLDNNLPNDLVFRVVSVSSKHSTGETIAAKNIILQPYEAAILTNHAFKLSQYLTLLVYAICMSVGYNFLRFVLLLVPSLLADEHWWQHANFYQIYPRSFKDSDGDGVGDLRGIMEKVPYLRRELGVDAIWLSPIFKSPMADFGYDISDFRDIHPEFGTIADLEALALACNAEGLKLILDFVPNHSSDESEWFVKSVNKDPTYSDYYVWHPGKTLANGTRVPPSNWVSVFRGPAWEWNDVRKEYYLHQFLVKQPDLNYRNPALVQEMKDVMKFWLDKGVHGFRIDAVPYLFESTPINGVYPDEEKSGETDDPDNPTYLVHTHTQNLDETFDMVYQWRKVVDDFKQEKLSEDIVLMAEAYTPLLNIIRLFGTENSEGAHIPFNFEVLSNTFKDTTGKQFYENIKRWLDVVPSNRFSNWVLGNHDNKRVSSRLGVARADLYQIALNVLPGVAVTYNGDELAMEDVFISWKDTIDPAACNSNPKDYLLYSRDPVRTPFQWDESVSAGFSTNRTTWLPVASNYKTLNYKAQKVAPRSHVKIFKALVRLRKQRTLREGAIEMQLIGDNIIVIKRHLEGVSTIVAVLNFNKTTETVKLSSVFQGLPAAFEVITSSMQTNYIDGSIIGRDEILLPADAAIVLEGNVANGI
;
A
#
# COMPACT_ATOMS: atom_id res chain seq x y z
N MET A 1 -43.18 -24.32 9.43
CA MET A 1 -42.12 -23.90 10.38
C MET A 1 -40.94 -24.87 10.51
N ALA A 2 -41.00 -26.13 10.06
CA ALA A 2 -39.82 -27.01 9.99
C ALA A 2 -39.07 -26.98 8.63
N LEU A 3 -39.75 -26.57 7.55
CA LEU A 3 -39.17 -26.50 6.20
C LEU A 3 -38.37 -25.20 5.92
N TYR A 4 -38.65 -24.12 6.66
CA TYR A 4 -37.96 -22.83 6.53
C TYR A 4 -36.59 -22.78 7.25
N ARG A 5 -36.32 -23.69 8.19
CA ARG A 5 -35.01 -23.81 8.85
C ARG A 5 -33.99 -24.61 8.05
N TRP A 6 -34.43 -25.41 7.07
CA TRP A 6 -33.52 -26.15 6.17
C TRP A 6 -33.11 -25.35 4.94
N LEU A 7 -33.93 -24.38 4.50
CA LEU A 7 -33.59 -23.48 3.39
C LEU A 7 -32.67 -22.32 3.80
N ALA A 8 -32.67 -21.92 5.08
CA ALA A 8 -31.78 -20.87 5.62
C ALA A 8 -30.32 -21.32 5.82
N LEU A 9 -30.06 -22.64 5.82
CA LEU A 9 -28.69 -23.19 5.89
C LEU A 9 -28.02 -23.35 4.52
N LEU A 10 -28.74 -23.12 3.42
CA LEU A 10 -28.23 -23.24 2.05
C LEU A 10 -27.71 -21.90 1.46
N PHE A 11 -27.82 -20.79 2.20
CA PHE A 11 -27.35 -19.47 1.76
C PHE A 11 -26.20 -18.88 2.60
N LEU A 12 -25.65 -19.64 3.55
CA LEU A 12 -24.54 -19.23 4.44
C LEU A 12 -23.13 -19.55 3.90
N GLY A 13 -22.99 -19.83 2.61
CA GLY A 13 -21.69 -20.09 2.01
C GLY A 13 -21.60 -19.40 0.68
N TRP A 14 -20.95 -18.24 0.66
CA TRP A 14 -20.11 -17.69 -0.42
C TRP A 14 -20.14 -16.17 -0.36
N SER A 15 -19.16 -15.59 0.34
CA SER A 15 -18.67 -14.25 0.04
C SER A 15 -17.16 -14.35 -0.13
N SER A 16 -16.71 -14.11 -1.35
CA SER A 16 -15.30 -13.99 -1.73
C SER A 16 -14.67 -12.82 -1.01
N VAL A 17 -13.73 -13.11 -0.13
CA VAL A 17 -12.67 -12.16 0.22
C VAL A 17 -11.77 -12.03 -1.01
N SER A 18 -11.70 -10.84 -1.61
CA SER A 18 -10.66 -10.47 -2.58
C SER A 18 -10.00 -9.15 -2.20
N GLY A 19 -9.20 -9.15 -1.13
CA GLY A 19 -8.09 -8.20 -1.03
C GLY A 19 -6.90 -8.74 -1.83
N GLN A 20 -6.17 -7.90 -2.55
CA GLN A 20 -4.94 -8.34 -3.24
C GLN A 20 -3.76 -8.21 -2.27
N LYS A 21 -3.05 -9.32 -2.01
CA LYS A 21 -1.82 -9.36 -1.19
C LYS A 21 -0.64 -8.82 -1.99
N ASP A 22 0.26 -8.07 -1.34
CA ASP A 22 1.54 -7.70 -1.92
C ASP A 22 2.43 -8.94 -2.12
N TRP A 23 3.43 -8.85 -3.00
CA TRP A 23 4.24 -10.00 -3.41
C TRP A 23 4.94 -10.69 -2.24
N TRP A 24 5.39 -9.91 -1.25
CA TRP A 24 6.15 -10.39 -0.11
C TRP A 24 5.27 -11.07 0.95
N GLU A 25 3.98 -10.73 1.04
CA GLU A 25 3.06 -11.31 2.04
C GLU A 25 2.74 -12.79 1.81
N THR A 26 3.08 -13.29 0.63
CA THR A 26 2.88 -14.70 0.23
C THR A 26 4.20 -15.35 -0.20
N ALA A 27 5.32 -14.66 0.00
CA ALA A 27 6.61 -15.09 -0.50
C ALA A 27 7.15 -16.28 0.29
N SER A 28 7.94 -17.09 -0.41
CA SER A 28 8.83 -18.09 0.16
C SER A 28 10.26 -17.65 -0.14
N PHE A 29 10.98 -17.28 0.92
CA PHE A 29 12.35 -16.80 0.86
C PHE A 29 13.32 -17.96 1.05
N TYR A 30 14.38 -17.97 0.25
CA TYR A 30 15.48 -18.92 0.37
C TYR A 30 16.76 -18.20 0.83
N GLN A 31 17.33 -18.61 1.96
CA GLN A 31 18.61 -18.09 2.42
C GLN A 31 19.76 -18.85 1.74
N ILE A 32 20.63 -18.09 1.07
CA ILE A 32 21.87 -18.59 0.49
C ILE A 32 23.04 -18.10 1.33
N TYR A 33 23.89 -19.04 1.76
CA TYR A 33 25.21 -18.75 2.32
C TYR A 33 26.27 -18.90 1.21
N PRO A 34 26.74 -17.79 0.58
CA PRO A 34 27.44 -17.84 -0.70
C PRO A 34 28.63 -18.79 -0.73
N ARG A 35 29.49 -18.77 0.31
CA ARG A 35 30.68 -19.62 0.44
C ARG A 35 30.40 -21.12 0.29
N SER A 36 29.18 -21.56 0.56
CA SER A 36 28.83 -22.98 0.63
C SER A 36 27.80 -23.40 -0.40
N PHE A 37 27.30 -22.49 -1.24
CA PHE A 37 26.21 -22.84 -2.14
C PHE A 37 26.69 -23.53 -3.43
N GLN A 38 27.57 -22.88 -4.20
CA GLN A 38 28.16 -23.47 -5.40
C GLN A 38 29.46 -22.75 -5.74
N ASP A 39 30.57 -23.47 -5.80
CA ASP A 39 31.83 -22.99 -6.36
C ASP A 39 31.85 -23.24 -7.87
N SER A 40 32.03 -22.18 -8.66
CA SER A 40 32.08 -22.26 -10.11
C SER A 40 33.49 -22.08 -10.69
N ASN A 41 34.44 -21.56 -9.90
CA ASN A 41 35.80 -21.25 -10.35
C ASN A 41 36.84 -22.30 -9.89
N GLY A 42 36.47 -23.19 -8.96
CA GLY A 42 37.30 -24.26 -8.43
C GLY A 42 38.29 -23.83 -7.35
N ASP A 43 38.02 -22.76 -6.59
CA ASP A 43 38.86 -22.31 -5.48
C ASP A 43 38.46 -22.89 -4.10
N GLY A 44 37.35 -23.63 -4.05
CA GLY A 44 36.82 -24.28 -2.85
C GLY A 44 35.81 -23.42 -2.08
N ILE A 45 35.46 -22.24 -2.60
CA ILE A 45 34.51 -21.27 -2.03
C ILE A 45 33.41 -20.98 -3.06
N GLY A 46 32.16 -20.96 -2.61
CA GLY A 46 31.04 -20.64 -3.49
C GLY A 46 30.99 -19.16 -3.90
N ASP A 47 30.50 -18.90 -5.11
CA ASP A 47 30.57 -17.59 -5.77
C ASP A 47 29.26 -17.18 -6.48
N LEU A 48 29.16 -15.93 -6.94
CA LEU A 48 27.96 -15.37 -7.58
C LEU A 48 27.59 -16.08 -8.89
N ASN A 49 28.57 -16.55 -9.66
CA ASN A 49 28.32 -17.30 -10.89
C ASN A 49 27.81 -18.71 -10.60
N GLY A 50 28.31 -19.32 -9.53
CA GLY A 50 27.78 -20.55 -8.95
C GLY A 50 26.32 -20.37 -8.53
N ILE A 51 26.00 -19.33 -7.77
CA ILE A 51 24.61 -19.01 -7.38
C ILE A 51 23.73 -18.81 -8.61
N LYS A 52 24.19 -18.01 -9.58
CA LYS A 52 23.47 -17.74 -10.84
C LYS A 52 23.12 -19.05 -11.56
N SER A 53 24.06 -20.00 -11.64
CA SER A 53 23.85 -21.29 -12.29
C SER A 53 22.78 -22.17 -11.62
N ARG A 54 22.47 -21.90 -10.34
CA ARG A 54 21.52 -22.66 -9.52
C ARG A 54 20.18 -21.96 -9.32
N LEU A 55 19.99 -20.74 -9.83
CA LEU A 55 18.67 -20.07 -9.79
C LEU A 55 17.52 -20.89 -10.41
N PRO A 56 17.72 -21.65 -11.52
CA PRO A 56 16.68 -22.55 -12.03
C PRO A 56 16.24 -23.61 -11.02
N TYR A 57 17.15 -24.08 -10.16
CA TYR A 57 16.81 -25.02 -9.09
C TYR A 57 15.92 -24.35 -8.04
N LEU A 58 16.27 -23.16 -7.56
CA LEU A 58 15.43 -22.37 -6.64
C LEU A 58 14.03 -22.13 -7.22
N LYS A 59 13.95 -21.76 -8.50
CA LYS A 59 12.65 -21.60 -9.17
C LYS A 59 11.87 -22.91 -9.21
N SER A 60 12.54 -24.04 -9.46
CA SER A 60 11.92 -25.37 -9.48
C SER A 60 11.42 -25.85 -8.11
N LEU A 61 11.95 -25.29 -7.01
CA LEU A 61 11.45 -25.51 -5.66
C LEU A 61 10.17 -24.73 -5.38
N GLY A 62 9.83 -23.72 -6.20
CA GLY A 62 8.71 -22.81 -5.97
C GLY A 62 9.07 -21.57 -5.14
N MET A 63 10.37 -21.28 -4.98
CA MET A 63 10.82 -20.06 -4.30
C MET A 63 10.44 -18.81 -5.11
N THR A 64 10.16 -17.71 -4.40
CA THR A 64 9.82 -16.42 -5.02
C THR A 64 10.89 -15.36 -4.78
N ALA A 65 11.72 -15.55 -3.76
CA ALA A 65 12.80 -14.64 -3.40
C ALA A 65 13.97 -15.42 -2.79
N PHE A 66 15.17 -14.87 -2.88
CA PHE A 66 16.32 -15.36 -2.13
C PHE A 66 17.12 -14.19 -1.56
N TRP A 67 17.79 -14.43 -0.44
CA TRP A 67 18.76 -13.48 0.09
C TRP A 67 20.16 -14.08 0.18
N LEU A 68 21.15 -13.21 0.02
CA LEU A 68 22.56 -13.56 0.10
C LEU A 68 23.11 -13.02 1.42
N SER A 69 23.77 -13.87 2.22
CA SER A 69 24.72 -13.39 3.24
C SER A 69 25.82 -12.51 2.59
N PRO A 70 26.58 -11.71 3.35
CA PRO A 70 27.39 -10.61 2.82
C PRO A 70 28.36 -11.04 1.71
N ILE A 71 28.36 -10.26 0.63
CA ILE A 71 29.19 -10.46 -0.57
C ILE A 71 30.20 -9.32 -0.79
N TYR A 72 30.30 -8.41 0.17
CA TYR A 72 31.07 -7.16 0.05
C TYR A 72 32.56 -7.36 0.34
N PRO A 73 33.45 -6.51 -0.20
CA PRO A 73 34.85 -6.52 0.16
C PRO A 73 35.05 -6.50 1.68
N SER A 74 35.92 -7.39 2.15
CA SER A 74 36.14 -7.68 3.57
C SER A 74 37.53 -8.31 3.71
N PRO A 75 38.28 -8.03 4.80
CA PRO A 75 39.48 -8.78 5.17
C PRO A 75 39.23 -10.25 5.55
N MET A 76 37.96 -10.67 5.59
CA MET A 76 37.49 -12.01 5.92
C MET A 76 37.78 -12.43 7.38
N ALA A 77 37.88 -11.45 8.29
CA ALA A 77 37.98 -11.72 9.72
C ALA A 77 36.68 -12.27 10.31
N ASP A 78 35.54 -12.00 9.68
CA ASP A 78 34.25 -12.65 9.96
C ASP A 78 33.49 -12.96 8.67
N PHE A 79 34.22 -13.60 7.74
CA PHE A 79 33.66 -14.18 6.50
C PHE A 79 32.78 -13.25 5.65
N GLY A 80 33.01 -11.93 5.70
CA GLY A 80 32.26 -10.94 4.92
C GLY A 80 31.50 -9.92 5.77
N TYR A 81 31.35 -10.14 7.08
CA TYR A 81 30.69 -9.18 7.98
C TYR A 81 31.61 -8.01 8.36
N ASP A 82 32.94 -8.18 8.32
CA ASP A 82 33.92 -7.10 8.44
C ASP A 82 34.10 -6.33 7.11
N ILE A 83 33.11 -5.51 6.73
CA ILE A 83 33.04 -4.86 5.41
C ILE A 83 34.05 -3.71 5.28
N SER A 84 34.96 -3.79 4.31
CA SER A 84 35.93 -2.73 3.95
C SER A 84 35.47 -1.83 2.80
N ASN A 85 34.46 -2.23 2.04
CA ASN A 85 33.75 -1.38 1.08
C ASN A 85 32.29 -1.85 0.92
N PHE A 86 31.33 -0.98 1.22
CA PHE A 86 29.89 -1.30 1.19
C PHE A 86 29.26 -1.34 -0.20
N THR A 87 29.96 -0.92 -1.26
CA THR A 87 29.36 -0.66 -2.59
C THR A 87 30.05 -1.43 -3.73
N ASP A 88 30.73 -2.51 -3.39
CA ASP A 88 31.43 -3.37 -4.35
C ASP A 88 31.29 -4.85 -3.94
N ILE A 89 31.82 -5.77 -4.75
CA ILE A 89 31.80 -7.22 -4.51
C ILE A 89 33.20 -7.71 -4.12
N HIS A 90 33.28 -8.59 -3.11
CA HIS A 90 34.55 -9.20 -2.74
C HIS A 90 35.05 -10.11 -3.86
N PRO A 91 36.36 -10.06 -4.21
CA PRO A 91 36.91 -10.85 -5.32
C PRO A 91 36.70 -12.36 -5.23
N SER A 92 36.56 -12.94 -4.04
CA SER A 92 36.26 -14.38 -3.88
C SER A 92 34.84 -14.75 -4.31
N PHE A 93 33.91 -13.79 -4.40
CA PHE A 93 32.53 -14.04 -4.83
C PHE A 93 32.29 -13.62 -6.28
N GLY A 94 33.15 -12.79 -6.85
CA GLY A 94 33.07 -12.35 -8.25
C GLY A 94 33.23 -10.84 -8.38
N THR A 95 32.54 -10.28 -9.37
CA THR A 95 32.61 -8.85 -9.72
C THR A 95 31.23 -8.19 -9.67
N MET A 96 31.19 -6.85 -9.70
CA MET A 96 29.94 -6.10 -9.88
C MET A 96 29.18 -6.50 -11.17
N ASP A 97 29.88 -6.91 -12.23
CA ASP A 97 29.23 -7.38 -13.46
C ASP A 97 28.61 -8.77 -13.28
N ASP A 98 29.25 -9.66 -12.52
CA ASP A 98 28.64 -10.95 -12.14
C ASP A 98 27.38 -10.74 -11.31
N PHE A 99 27.40 -9.77 -10.39
CA PHE A 99 26.23 -9.39 -9.61
C PHE A 99 25.07 -8.89 -10.48
N ARG A 100 25.35 -7.98 -11.43
CA ARG A 100 24.32 -7.50 -12.37
C ARG A 100 23.72 -8.64 -13.18
N GLN A 101 24.56 -9.56 -13.68
CA GLN A 101 24.08 -10.74 -14.39
C GLN A 101 23.24 -11.67 -13.51
N LEU A 102 23.60 -11.82 -12.23
CA LEU A 102 22.79 -12.58 -11.27
C LEU A 102 21.41 -11.94 -11.08
N VAL A 103 21.35 -10.62 -10.90
CA VAL A 103 20.08 -9.88 -10.76
C VAL A 103 19.24 -9.97 -12.03
N GLU A 104 19.84 -9.84 -13.21
CA GLU A 104 19.15 -10.00 -14.49
C GLU A 104 18.55 -11.39 -14.65
N GLU A 105 19.32 -12.44 -14.32
CA GLU A 105 18.86 -13.82 -14.42
C GLU A 105 17.74 -14.12 -13.39
N ALA A 106 17.87 -13.61 -12.17
CA ALA A 106 16.81 -13.69 -11.17
C ALA A 106 15.51 -13.04 -11.67
N LYS A 107 15.59 -11.84 -12.25
CA LYS A 107 14.42 -11.14 -12.81
C LYS A 107 13.75 -11.93 -13.95
N LYS A 108 14.53 -12.54 -14.85
CA LYS A 108 13.98 -13.42 -15.91
C LYS A 108 13.21 -14.61 -15.33
N LEU A 109 13.67 -15.16 -14.21
CA LEU A 109 13.02 -16.26 -13.49
C LEU A 109 11.91 -15.81 -12.53
N GLN A 110 11.64 -14.51 -12.45
CA GLN A 110 10.72 -13.89 -11.49
C GLN A 110 11.09 -14.22 -10.03
N LEU A 111 12.39 -14.21 -9.75
CA LEU A 111 12.95 -14.31 -8.40
C LEU A 111 13.38 -12.91 -7.94
N ARG A 112 13.05 -12.58 -6.68
CA ARG A 112 13.47 -11.35 -6.02
C ARG A 112 14.83 -11.53 -5.35
N VAL A 113 15.69 -10.53 -5.48
CA VAL A 113 17.06 -10.55 -4.92
C VAL A 113 17.11 -9.66 -3.69
N ILE A 114 17.44 -10.24 -2.54
CA ILE A 114 17.58 -9.54 -1.27
C ILE A 114 19.06 -9.59 -0.84
N LEU A 115 19.57 -8.50 -0.26
CA LEU A 115 20.93 -8.48 0.27
C LEU A 115 20.94 -8.40 1.79
N ASP A 116 21.92 -9.05 2.40
CA ASP A 116 22.25 -8.81 3.79
C ASP A 116 22.90 -7.44 3.94
N PHE A 117 22.36 -6.60 4.82
CA PHE A 117 22.83 -5.26 5.11
C PHE A 117 23.38 -5.27 6.54
N VAL A 118 24.66 -4.95 6.70
CA VAL A 118 25.38 -4.97 7.98
C VAL A 118 25.64 -3.54 8.44
N PRO A 119 24.71 -2.93 9.18
CA PRO A 119 24.78 -1.52 9.56
C PRO A 119 25.67 -1.22 10.76
N ASN A 120 25.85 -2.16 11.70
CA ASN A 120 26.43 -1.86 13.02
C ASN A 120 27.89 -1.39 12.95
N HIS A 121 28.68 -2.02 12.10
CA HIS A 121 30.13 -1.88 12.06
C HIS A 121 30.64 -1.87 10.62
N SER A 122 31.90 -1.46 10.45
CA SER A 122 32.69 -1.72 9.25
C SER A 122 34.01 -2.36 9.65
N SER A 123 34.82 -2.79 8.68
CA SER A 123 36.20 -3.20 8.93
C SER A 123 37.05 -2.06 9.50
N ASP A 124 38.04 -2.38 10.35
CA ASP A 124 39.16 -1.51 10.72
C ASP A 124 40.05 -1.12 9.52
N GLU A 125 39.91 -1.81 8.39
CA GLU A 125 40.55 -1.47 7.13
C GLU A 125 39.69 -0.54 6.25
N HIS A 126 38.43 -0.27 6.64
CA HIS A 126 37.55 0.64 5.92
C HIS A 126 38.12 2.08 5.93
N GLU A 127 37.94 2.80 4.81
CA GLU A 127 38.44 4.17 4.66
C GLU A 127 37.95 5.09 5.79
N TRP A 128 36.67 4.99 6.13
CA TRP A 128 36.08 5.75 7.24
C TRP A 128 36.83 5.55 8.56
N PHE A 129 37.19 4.31 8.93
CA PHE A 129 37.89 4.05 10.19
C PHE A 129 39.30 4.63 10.16
N ARG A 130 40.05 4.43 9.08
CA ARG A 130 41.41 4.97 8.92
C ARG A 130 41.42 6.51 9.00
N LYS A 131 40.42 7.16 8.40
CA LYS A 131 40.23 8.62 8.49
C LYS A 131 39.84 9.06 9.90
N SER A 132 38.97 8.30 10.55
CA SER A 132 38.56 8.54 11.93
C SER A 132 39.75 8.43 12.89
N VAL A 133 40.59 7.40 12.78
CA VAL A 133 41.83 7.24 13.57
C VAL A 133 42.70 8.50 13.52
N LYS A 134 42.83 9.11 12.33
CA LYS A 134 43.63 10.33 12.08
C LYS A 134 42.93 11.64 12.45
N ARG A 135 41.66 11.60 12.87
CA ARG A 135 40.81 12.79 13.06
C ARG A 135 40.75 13.65 11.80
N GLU A 136 40.64 13.03 10.63
CA GLU A 136 40.41 13.77 9.39
C GLU A 136 39.03 14.44 9.43
N SER A 137 38.97 15.70 8.98
CA SER A 137 37.77 16.52 9.08
C SER A 137 36.56 15.90 8.39
N GLY A 138 35.47 15.76 9.15
CA GLY A 138 34.24 15.11 8.74
C GLY A 138 34.14 13.63 9.12
N TYR A 139 35.23 12.99 9.60
CA TYR A 139 35.26 11.56 9.96
C TYR A 139 35.67 11.32 11.42
N GLU A 140 35.96 12.36 12.19
CA GLU A 140 36.51 12.27 13.55
C GLU A 140 35.64 11.41 14.47
N ASP A 141 34.32 11.49 14.30
CA ASP A 141 33.30 10.83 15.12
C ASP A 141 32.42 9.85 14.31
N PHE A 142 32.95 9.27 13.23
CA PHE A 142 32.25 8.21 12.48
C PHE A 142 32.13 6.90 13.27
N TYR A 143 32.99 6.69 14.27
CA TYR A 143 33.02 5.52 15.15
C TYR A 143 32.93 5.97 16.60
N VAL A 144 32.55 5.04 17.48
CA VAL A 144 32.44 5.29 18.91
C VAL A 144 33.83 5.27 19.53
N TRP A 145 34.35 6.45 19.89
CA TRP A 145 35.65 6.64 20.54
C TRP A 145 35.49 7.10 21.98
N GLN A 146 36.28 6.54 22.89
CA GLN A 146 36.32 6.96 24.30
C GLN A 146 37.75 7.06 24.82
N ASP A 147 37.96 8.01 25.73
CA ASP A 147 39.20 8.12 26.49
C ASP A 147 39.35 6.94 27.47
N PRO A 148 40.58 6.60 27.88
CA PRO A 148 40.77 5.63 28.95
C PRO A 148 40.07 6.12 30.22
N LYS A 149 39.76 5.19 31.13
CA LYS A 149 39.15 5.52 32.42
C LYS A 149 39.91 6.66 33.11
N PRO A 150 39.21 7.69 33.66
CA PRO A 150 39.87 8.85 34.25
C PRO A 150 40.96 8.47 35.27
N GLY A 151 42.19 8.95 35.04
CA GLY A 151 43.35 8.64 35.88
C GLY A 151 44.16 7.40 35.47
N THR A 152 43.81 6.76 34.36
CA THR A 152 44.53 5.60 33.79
C THR A 152 45.04 5.92 32.38
N GLU A 153 46.02 5.17 31.87
CA GLU A 153 46.53 5.37 30.49
C GLU A 153 45.95 4.37 29.49
N ARG A 154 45.60 3.16 29.92
CA ARG A 154 45.16 2.05 29.05
C ARG A 154 44.12 1.14 29.71
N GLU A 155 43.33 1.64 30.66
CA GLU A 155 42.17 0.88 31.14
C GLU A 155 40.91 1.27 30.34
N PRO A 156 40.12 0.28 29.88
CA PRO A 156 38.86 0.53 29.20
C PRO A 156 37.94 1.49 29.99
N PRO A 157 37.11 2.29 29.29
CA PRO A 157 36.26 3.29 29.92
C PRO A 157 35.20 2.70 30.86
N ASN A 158 34.74 1.47 30.61
CA ASN A 158 33.76 0.76 31.41
C ASN A 158 33.93 -0.77 31.29
N ASN A 159 33.03 -1.54 31.91
CA ASN A 159 33.06 -3.01 31.98
C ASN A 159 32.40 -3.72 30.79
N TRP A 160 32.09 -3.04 29.68
CA TRP A 160 31.40 -3.67 28.55
C TRP A 160 32.23 -4.80 27.92
N VAL A 161 31.53 -5.89 27.59
CA VAL A 161 32.11 -7.10 26.99
C VAL A 161 31.50 -7.36 25.62
N ALA A 162 32.31 -7.86 24.68
CA ALA A 162 31.88 -8.18 23.34
C ALA A 162 30.94 -9.41 23.34
N ALA A 163 30.15 -9.53 22.26
CA ALA A 163 29.15 -10.59 22.08
C ALA A 163 29.76 -12.01 22.10
N TRP A 164 31.01 -12.17 21.68
CA TRP A 164 31.67 -13.49 21.67
C TRP A 164 32.46 -13.72 22.95
N TYR A 165 33.49 -12.91 23.19
CA TYR A 165 34.35 -13.01 24.37
C TYR A 165 35.25 -11.78 24.49
N GLY A 166 35.54 -11.36 25.73
CA GLY A 166 36.52 -10.30 26.01
C GLY A 166 35.92 -8.90 26.10
N SER A 167 36.78 -7.90 26.29
CA SER A 167 36.35 -6.49 26.37
C SER A 167 35.79 -6.02 25.02
N ALA A 168 34.76 -5.16 25.06
CA ALA A 168 34.24 -4.47 23.87
C ALA A 168 35.10 -3.25 23.44
N TRP A 169 36.21 -2.98 24.13
CA TRP A 169 37.06 -1.81 23.89
C TRP A 169 38.47 -2.21 23.47
N GLU A 170 38.93 -1.66 22.34
CA GLU A 170 40.29 -1.86 21.85
C GLU A 170 41.05 -0.53 21.76
N TRP A 171 42.30 -0.53 22.23
CA TRP A 171 43.11 0.69 22.30
C TRP A 171 43.75 1.01 20.94
N ASN A 172 43.52 2.20 20.41
CA ASN A 172 44.21 2.65 19.21
C ASN A 172 45.46 3.48 19.55
N ASP A 173 46.63 2.96 19.18
CA ASP A 173 47.92 3.58 19.49
C ASP A 173 48.19 4.89 18.74
N GLU A 174 47.53 5.17 17.62
CA GLU A 174 47.69 6.41 16.87
C GLU A 174 46.78 7.52 17.43
N ARG A 175 45.48 7.21 17.60
CA ARG A 175 44.47 8.15 18.10
C ARG A 175 44.58 8.41 19.61
N LYS A 176 45.18 7.47 20.35
CA LYS A 176 45.28 7.46 21.83
C LYS A 176 43.92 7.42 22.53
N GLN A 177 43.00 6.64 21.98
CA GLN A 177 41.63 6.44 22.49
C GLN A 177 41.22 4.98 22.25
N PHE A 178 40.25 4.50 23.03
CA PHE A 178 39.58 3.23 22.78
C PHE A 178 38.49 3.39 21.72
N TYR A 179 38.35 2.43 20.81
CA TYR A 179 37.15 2.30 19.99
C TYR A 179 36.28 1.13 20.49
N LEU A 180 34.98 1.28 20.34
CA LEU A 180 34.01 0.22 20.62
C LEU A 180 34.01 -0.82 19.49
N HIS A 181 33.93 -2.08 19.85
CA HIS A 181 33.61 -3.20 18.96
C HIS A 181 32.73 -4.20 19.71
N GLN A 182 31.49 -4.40 19.26
CA GLN A 182 30.58 -5.36 19.92
C GLN A 182 30.84 -6.81 19.48
N PHE A 183 31.53 -7.00 18.35
CA PHE A 183 31.87 -8.31 17.79
C PHE A 183 33.40 -8.47 17.73
N HIS A 184 33.97 -8.79 16.56
CA HIS A 184 35.42 -8.89 16.39
C HIS A 184 36.08 -7.51 16.57
N LYS A 185 37.30 -7.45 17.11
CA LYS A 185 38.06 -6.18 17.19
C LYS A 185 38.36 -5.51 15.84
N LYS A 186 38.25 -6.26 14.74
CA LYS A 186 38.34 -5.73 13.36
C LYS A 186 37.00 -5.19 12.83
N GLN A 187 35.96 -5.19 13.64
CA GLN A 187 34.63 -4.67 13.34
C GLN A 187 34.32 -3.48 14.27
N PRO A 188 35.06 -2.36 14.18
CA PRO A 188 34.75 -1.16 14.95
C PRO A 188 33.32 -0.67 14.68
N ASP A 189 32.62 -0.36 15.76
CA ASP A 189 31.22 0.06 15.75
C ASP A 189 31.05 1.50 15.26
N LEU A 190 30.09 1.69 14.36
CA LEU A 190 29.76 2.98 13.79
C LEU A 190 28.92 3.80 14.78
N ASN A 191 29.19 5.10 14.84
CA ASN A 191 28.48 6.00 15.73
C ASN A 191 27.18 6.49 15.07
N TYR A 192 26.04 5.82 15.32
CA TYR A 192 24.74 6.21 14.76
C TYR A 192 24.15 7.51 15.33
N ARG A 193 24.73 8.07 16.39
CA ARG A 193 24.40 9.44 16.84
C ARG A 193 25.02 10.51 15.95
N ASN A 194 25.97 10.14 15.09
CA ASN A 194 26.49 11.01 14.05
C ASN A 194 25.57 11.00 12.82
N PRO A 195 24.89 12.11 12.46
CA PRO A 195 23.99 12.15 11.32
C PRO A 195 24.69 11.86 9.97
N ALA A 196 26.01 12.08 9.87
CA ALA A 196 26.77 11.74 8.67
C ALA A 196 26.89 10.22 8.47
N VAL A 197 26.98 9.44 9.55
CA VAL A 197 26.96 7.97 9.51
C VAL A 197 25.59 7.46 9.05
N VAL A 198 24.53 8.00 9.65
CA VAL A 198 23.15 7.69 9.25
C VAL A 198 22.95 7.95 7.76
N GLN A 199 23.42 9.11 7.26
CA GLN A 199 23.30 9.45 5.85
C GLN A 199 24.17 8.55 4.96
N ALA A 200 25.39 8.21 5.38
CA ALA A 200 26.27 7.31 4.64
C ALA A 200 25.62 5.93 4.46
N MET A 201 25.01 5.38 5.51
CA MET A 201 24.32 4.10 5.46
C MET A 201 23.04 4.13 4.63
N LYS A 202 22.30 5.23 4.67
CA LYS A 202 21.18 5.48 3.75
C LYS A 202 21.64 5.49 2.29
N ASN A 203 22.83 6.05 1.99
CA ASN A 203 23.39 6.04 0.65
C ASN A 203 23.79 4.62 0.19
N VAL A 204 24.30 3.77 1.09
CA VAL A 204 24.59 2.35 0.80
C VAL A 204 23.32 1.60 0.40
N LEU A 205 22.24 1.75 1.18
CA LEU A 205 20.94 1.15 0.84
C LEU A 205 20.46 1.61 -0.53
N ARG A 206 20.52 2.92 -0.81
CA ARG A 206 20.12 3.49 -2.11
C ARG A 206 20.95 2.92 -3.26
N PHE A 207 22.27 2.82 -3.11
CA PHE A 207 23.16 2.28 -4.13
C PHE A 207 22.74 0.87 -4.56
N TRP A 208 22.46 -0.03 -3.62
CA TRP A 208 22.08 -1.41 -3.94
C TRP A 208 20.66 -1.50 -4.52
N LEU A 209 19.75 -0.66 -4.06
CA LEU A 209 18.43 -0.54 -4.70
C LEU A 209 18.57 -0.13 -6.18
N ASP A 210 19.49 0.80 -6.49
CA ASP A 210 19.80 1.22 -7.88
C ASP A 210 20.44 0.11 -8.72
N GLN A 211 21.12 -0.86 -8.09
CA GLN A 211 21.60 -2.08 -8.76
C GLN A 211 20.48 -3.12 -8.99
N GLY A 212 19.24 -2.83 -8.57
CA GLY A 212 18.07 -3.64 -8.86
C GLY A 212 17.68 -4.64 -7.77
N VAL A 213 18.19 -4.47 -6.56
CA VAL A 213 17.84 -5.26 -5.36
C VAL A 213 16.38 -4.99 -4.94
N ASP A 214 15.70 -6.00 -4.40
CA ASP A 214 14.28 -5.99 -4.02
C ASP A 214 14.06 -5.85 -2.51
N GLY A 215 15.13 -5.70 -1.72
CA GLY A 215 15.03 -5.47 -0.28
C GLY A 215 16.30 -5.85 0.47
N PHE A 216 16.23 -5.74 1.80
CA PHE A 216 17.36 -6.02 2.68
C PHE A 216 16.94 -6.82 3.90
N ARG A 217 17.80 -7.75 4.31
CA ARG A 217 17.83 -8.31 5.66
C ARG A 217 18.85 -7.51 6.44
N ILE A 218 18.45 -6.92 7.56
CA ILE A 218 19.32 -6.11 8.40
C ILE A 218 19.90 -7.01 9.47
N ASP A 219 21.22 -7.12 9.46
CA ASP A 219 22.02 -7.88 10.42
C ASP A 219 22.25 -7.11 11.72
N ALA A 220 22.34 -7.86 12.84
CA ALA A 220 22.77 -7.34 14.13
C ALA A 220 22.02 -6.08 14.62
N VAL A 221 20.72 -5.97 14.30
CA VAL A 221 19.92 -4.76 14.58
C VAL A 221 19.97 -4.32 16.05
N PRO A 222 19.87 -5.20 17.07
CA PRO A 222 19.87 -4.78 18.48
C PRO A 222 21.07 -3.95 18.95
N TRP A 223 22.19 -4.01 18.23
CA TRP A 223 23.49 -3.47 18.66
C TRP A 223 23.76 -2.03 18.20
N LEU A 224 22.89 -1.44 17.37
CA LEU A 224 23.15 -0.16 16.69
C LEU A 224 23.40 1.04 17.60
N PHE A 225 22.85 1.02 18.81
CA PHE A 225 22.95 2.10 19.77
C PHE A 225 23.26 1.56 21.16
N GLU A 226 23.94 2.42 21.91
CA GLU A 226 24.51 2.24 23.24
C GLU A 226 24.11 3.44 24.11
N THR A 227 23.96 3.28 25.43
CA THR A 227 23.50 4.38 26.31
C THR A 227 24.54 5.50 26.44
N VAL A 228 24.08 6.76 26.32
CA VAL A 228 24.93 7.96 26.49
C VAL A 228 25.54 8.01 27.88
N GLY A 229 26.84 8.32 27.94
CA GLY A 229 27.60 8.38 29.19
C GLY A 229 28.30 7.07 29.56
N PHE A 230 28.10 6.01 28.77
CA PHE A 230 28.87 4.77 28.81
C PHE A 230 28.95 4.13 30.21
N PRO A 231 27.82 3.96 30.93
CA PRO A 231 27.83 3.40 32.29
C PRO A 231 28.25 1.93 32.29
N ASP A 232 28.78 1.45 33.43
CA ASP A 232 28.98 0.02 33.65
C ASP A 232 27.66 -0.75 33.59
N GLU A 233 27.66 -1.89 32.90
CA GLU A 233 26.55 -2.83 32.86
C GLU A 233 26.41 -3.60 34.18
N PRO A 234 25.18 -3.92 34.62
CA PRO A 234 24.96 -4.72 35.82
C PRO A 234 25.26 -6.21 35.55
N ILE A 235 25.76 -6.88 36.60
CA ILE A 235 26.05 -8.33 36.59
C ILE A 235 24.73 -9.12 36.52
N SER A 236 24.67 -10.13 35.65
CA SER A 236 23.49 -10.98 35.44
C SER A 236 23.34 -12.11 36.46
N GLY A 237 24.47 -12.62 36.97
CA GLY A 237 24.54 -13.83 37.79
C GLY A 237 24.52 -15.15 37.00
N HIS A 238 24.50 -15.11 35.66
CA HIS A 238 24.47 -16.32 34.82
C HIS A 238 25.86 -16.89 34.50
N SER A 239 26.92 -16.11 34.68
CA SER A 239 28.32 -16.54 34.55
C SER A 239 29.17 -15.92 35.65
N THR A 240 30.28 -16.57 36.00
CA THR A 240 31.32 -16.03 36.89
C THR A 240 32.53 -15.51 36.13
N ASP A 241 32.61 -15.75 34.81
CA ASP A 241 33.69 -15.27 33.97
C ASP A 241 33.39 -13.83 33.53
N PRO A 242 34.17 -12.82 33.98
CA PRO A 242 33.92 -11.42 33.65
C PRO A 242 34.12 -11.07 32.18
N LEU A 243 34.69 -11.96 31.36
CA LEU A 243 34.88 -11.76 29.93
C LEU A 243 33.79 -12.44 29.09
N SER A 244 32.91 -13.21 29.71
CA SER A 244 31.78 -13.86 29.04
C SER A 244 30.63 -12.87 28.85
N GLN A 245 29.97 -12.92 27.69
CA GLN A 245 28.76 -12.15 27.45
C GLN A 245 27.69 -12.42 28.53
N ASN A 246 27.55 -13.67 28.98
CA ASN A 246 26.56 -14.03 30.01
C ASN A 246 26.88 -13.48 31.40
N TYR A 247 27.99 -12.76 31.60
CA TYR A 247 28.32 -12.10 32.88
C TYR A 247 27.44 -10.87 33.16
N LEU A 248 26.96 -10.18 32.12
CA LEU A 248 26.26 -8.90 32.20
C LEU A 248 24.83 -9.00 31.64
N ASN A 249 23.96 -8.05 31.99
CA ASN A 249 22.57 -7.98 31.49
C ASN A 249 22.40 -7.19 30.17
N HIS A 250 23.44 -6.47 29.72
CA HIS A 250 23.47 -5.74 28.44
C HIS A 250 22.33 -4.73 28.22
N ILE A 251 21.85 -4.09 29.28
CA ILE A 251 20.71 -3.16 29.21
C ILE A 251 21.10 -1.79 28.63
N TYR A 252 22.39 -1.49 28.55
CA TYR A 252 22.94 -0.25 28.01
C TYR A 252 23.56 -0.42 26.62
N THR A 253 23.65 -1.65 26.13
CA THR A 253 24.36 -2.01 24.88
C THR A 253 23.50 -2.76 23.87
N LEU A 254 22.30 -3.20 24.25
CA LEU A 254 21.32 -3.88 23.40
C LEU A 254 19.96 -3.21 23.42
N ASP A 255 19.21 -3.40 22.32
CA ASP A 255 17.77 -3.09 22.21
C ASP A 255 17.40 -1.67 22.67
N GLN A 256 18.32 -0.72 22.47
CA GLN A 256 18.07 0.67 22.82
C GLN A 256 16.89 1.20 21.98
N PRO A 257 16.03 2.06 22.53
CA PRO A 257 14.87 2.57 21.79
C PRO A 257 15.23 3.21 20.44
N GLU A 258 16.41 3.85 20.34
CA GLU A 258 16.92 4.43 19.10
C GLU A 258 17.18 3.40 17.99
N THR A 259 17.45 2.14 18.33
CA THR A 259 17.61 1.04 17.37
C THR A 259 16.32 0.82 16.58
N VAL A 260 15.19 0.78 17.29
CA VAL A 260 13.87 0.63 16.67
C VAL A 260 13.54 1.84 15.80
N ASP A 261 13.89 3.05 16.26
CA ASP A 261 13.75 4.27 15.46
C ASP A 261 14.54 4.21 14.14
N MET A 262 15.77 3.68 14.16
CA MET A 262 16.60 3.54 12.97
C MET A 262 15.99 2.60 11.93
N VAL A 263 15.39 1.48 12.37
CA VAL A 263 14.64 0.57 11.48
C VAL A 263 13.50 1.31 10.80
N TYR A 264 12.78 2.16 11.52
CA TYR A 264 11.75 3.01 10.90
C TYR A 264 12.34 3.97 9.87
N GLN A 265 13.50 4.58 10.15
CA GLN A 265 14.16 5.47 9.19
C GLN A 265 14.60 4.74 7.91
N TRP A 266 15.05 3.48 8.01
CA TRP A 266 15.37 2.68 6.84
C TRP A 266 14.13 2.23 6.08
N ARG A 267 13.07 1.83 6.80
CA ARG A 267 11.78 1.55 6.17
C ARG A 267 11.27 2.77 5.41
N GLU A 268 11.38 3.95 5.99
CA GLU A 268 11.03 5.22 5.36
C GLU A 268 11.86 5.49 4.11
N LEU A 269 13.16 5.20 4.13
CA LEU A 269 14.02 5.30 2.95
C LEU A 269 13.59 4.33 1.85
N MET A 270 13.26 3.09 2.19
CA MET A 270 12.87 2.09 1.19
C MET A 270 11.51 2.39 0.60
N ASP A 271 10.58 2.85 1.43
CA ASP A 271 9.33 3.40 0.94
C ASP A 271 9.63 4.65 0.09
N GLN A 272 10.52 5.54 0.50
CA GLN A 272 10.90 6.71 -0.30
C GLN A 272 11.50 6.31 -1.65
N TYR A 273 12.37 5.31 -1.69
CA TYR A 273 12.92 4.77 -2.92
C TYR A 273 11.83 4.23 -3.84
N LYS A 274 10.91 3.44 -3.27
CA LYS A 274 9.71 2.96 -3.97
C LYS A 274 8.92 4.14 -4.53
N ARG A 275 8.80 5.26 -3.78
CA ARG A 275 8.06 6.49 -4.16
C ARG A 275 8.67 7.15 -5.36
N GLU A 276 9.95 7.43 -5.22
CA GLU A 276 10.69 8.26 -6.15
C GLU A 276 10.82 7.59 -7.51
N LEU A 277 10.99 6.26 -7.53
CA LEU A 277 11.36 5.54 -8.75
C LEU A 277 10.28 4.63 -9.30
N ASN A 278 9.07 4.64 -8.75
CA ASN A 278 8.00 3.74 -9.20
C ASN A 278 8.47 2.27 -9.27
N THR A 279 8.75 1.67 -8.11
CA THR A 279 9.14 0.26 -8.10
C THR A 279 8.18 -0.57 -7.25
N THR A 280 8.26 -1.89 -7.38
CA THR A 280 7.57 -2.81 -6.46
C THR A 280 8.08 -2.62 -5.04
N THR A 281 7.29 -3.02 -4.04
CA THR A 281 7.68 -2.96 -2.64
C THR A 281 9.07 -3.54 -2.40
N LYS A 282 9.89 -2.80 -1.66
CA LYS A 282 11.21 -3.22 -1.21
C LYS A 282 11.05 -3.77 0.21
N VAL A 283 11.37 -5.04 0.42
CA VAL A 283 11.11 -5.71 1.69
C VAL A 283 12.24 -5.41 2.68
N LEU A 284 11.90 -5.00 3.90
CA LEU A 284 12.83 -4.89 5.00
C LEU A 284 12.59 -6.03 5.99
N MET A 285 13.65 -6.76 6.27
CA MET A 285 13.65 -7.90 7.20
C MET A 285 14.63 -7.56 8.31
N THR A 286 14.26 -7.72 9.58
CA THR A 286 15.13 -7.36 10.70
C THR A 286 15.50 -8.58 11.52
N GLU A 287 16.81 -8.82 11.65
CA GLU A 287 17.33 -9.81 12.56
C GLU A 287 17.45 -9.21 13.96
N ALA A 288 16.60 -9.68 14.87
CA ALA A 288 16.70 -9.36 16.28
C ALA A 288 16.48 -10.64 17.11
N TRP A 289 17.50 -11.05 17.85
CA TRP A 289 17.42 -12.16 18.83
C TRP A 289 16.88 -11.68 20.18
N SER A 290 15.85 -10.83 20.13
CA SER A 290 15.30 -10.12 21.29
C SER A 290 14.01 -10.79 21.79
N SER A 291 13.51 -10.34 22.95
CA SER A 291 12.23 -10.81 23.47
C SER A 291 11.07 -10.44 22.53
N LEU A 292 9.96 -11.17 22.62
CA LEU A 292 8.76 -10.89 21.81
C LEU A 292 8.23 -9.46 22.01
N ASP A 293 8.38 -8.90 23.21
CA ASP A 293 7.98 -7.51 23.49
C ASP A 293 8.80 -6.50 22.69
N VAL A 294 10.11 -6.74 22.54
CA VAL A 294 10.98 -5.92 21.69
C VAL A 294 10.68 -6.19 20.21
N VAL A 295 10.60 -7.46 19.80
CA VAL A 295 10.39 -7.83 18.39
C VAL A 295 9.09 -7.23 17.84
N LYS A 296 8.04 -7.21 18.66
CA LYS A 296 6.76 -6.57 18.33
C LYS A 296 6.92 -5.10 17.94
N THR A 297 7.85 -4.38 18.58
CA THR A 297 8.08 -2.96 18.26
C THR A 297 8.64 -2.75 16.86
N TYR A 298 9.33 -3.72 16.25
CA TYR A 298 9.87 -3.52 14.90
C TYR A 298 8.81 -3.48 13.80
N PHE A 299 7.56 -3.94 14.04
CA PHE A 299 6.49 -3.88 13.04
C PHE A 299 5.99 -2.45 12.84
N ASN A 300 5.67 -1.79 13.94
CA ASN A 300 5.23 -0.41 13.96
C ASN A 300 5.32 0.17 15.38
N ASP A 301 5.48 1.49 15.46
CA ASP A 301 5.39 2.19 16.74
C ASP A 301 3.93 2.38 17.18
N SER A 302 3.74 2.93 18.38
CA SER A 302 2.42 3.29 18.91
C SER A 302 1.68 4.35 18.08
N ASN A 303 2.37 5.10 17.21
CA ASN A 303 1.79 6.06 16.28
C ASN A 303 1.53 5.45 14.89
N ASN A 304 1.67 4.14 14.75
CA ASN A 304 1.56 3.38 13.50
C ASN A 304 2.60 3.79 12.43
N ARG A 305 3.77 4.32 12.84
CA ARG A 305 4.95 4.48 11.99
C ARG A 305 5.43 3.10 11.60
N GLN A 306 5.52 2.87 10.29
CA GLN A 306 5.82 1.54 9.76
C GLN A 306 7.30 1.21 9.95
N GLY A 307 7.57 0.01 10.45
CA GLY A 307 8.91 -0.55 10.52
C GLY A 307 9.10 -1.71 9.58
N SER A 308 9.89 -2.68 10.02
CA SER A 308 10.22 -3.87 9.27
C SER A 308 8.95 -4.60 8.84
N GLN A 309 8.85 -4.93 7.54
CA GLN A 309 7.77 -5.80 7.06
C GLN A 309 7.91 -7.20 7.68
N MET A 310 9.14 -7.61 7.99
CA MET A 310 9.46 -8.93 8.49
C MET A 310 10.52 -8.90 9.61
N PRO A 311 10.15 -8.54 10.84
CA PRO A 311 10.93 -8.89 12.03
C PRO A 311 10.99 -10.41 12.15
N PHE A 312 12.18 -10.98 12.18
CA PHE A 312 12.35 -12.43 12.16
C PHE A 312 11.76 -13.10 13.41
N ASN A 313 10.90 -14.09 13.14
CA ASN A 313 10.39 -14.98 14.17
C ASN A 313 11.36 -16.13 14.44
N PHE A 314 12.23 -15.96 15.42
CA PHE A 314 13.14 -17.03 15.85
C PHE A 314 12.58 -17.96 16.91
N GLN A 315 11.30 -17.87 17.27
CA GLN A 315 10.74 -18.66 18.38
C GLN A 315 10.79 -20.17 18.11
N LEU A 316 10.61 -20.59 16.85
CA LEU A 316 10.78 -22.01 16.46
C LEU A 316 12.22 -22.52 16.65
N ILE A 317 13.22 -21.63 16.56
CA ILE A 317 14.63 -21.95 16.77
C ILE A 317 14.98 -21.92 18.27
N LEU A 318 14.48 -20.92 18.99
CA LEU A 318 14.85 -20.66 20.38
C LEU A 318 14.14 -21.56 21.39
N ARG A 319 12.92 -22.02 21.07
CA ARG A 319 12.04 -22.68 22.04
C ARG A 319 11.67 -24.12 21.69
N LEU A 320 12.10 -24.61 20.54
CA LEU A 320 11.88 -26.00 20.14
C LEU A 320 13.21 -26.73 19.97
N ASP A 321 13.22 -27.97 20.45
CA ASP A 321 14.34 -28.91 20.42
C ASP A 321 13.83 -30.35 20.29
N LYS A 322 14.74 -31.32 20.31
CA LYS A 322 14.43 -32.76 20.27
C LYS A 322 13.53 -33.28 21.42
N ASN A 323 13.33 -32.50 22.48
CA ASN A 323 12.51 -32.90 23.65
C ASN A 323 11.11 -32.28 23.61
N SER A 324 10.82 -31.45 22.60
CA SER A 324 9.57 -30.69 22.51
C SER A 324 8.38 -31.59 22.19
N LYS A 325 7.26 -31.35 22.87
CA LYS A 325 5.99 -32.06 22.70
C LYS A 325 5.03 -31.27 21.83
N ALA A 326 3.95 -31.89 21.36
CA ALA A 326 2.94 -31.22 20.53
C ALA A 326 2.34 -29.95 21.16
N SER A 327 2.25 -29.89 22.49
CA SER A 327 1.87 -28.67 23.22
C SER A 327 2.83 -27.52 23.04
N ASP A 328 4.13 -27.79 22.99
CA ASP A 328 5.16 -26.76 22.85
C ASP A 328 5.10 -26.12 21.46
N PHE A 329 4.88 -26.93 20.41
CA PHE A 329 4.61 -26.43 19.06
C PHE A 329 3.41 -25.48 19.03
N LYS A 330 2.29 -25.89 19.64
CA LYS A 330 1.10 -25.04 19.74
C LYS A 330 1.41 -23.74 20.47
N THR A 331 2.04 -23.81 21.64
CA THR A 331 2.38 -22.62 22.44
C THR A 331 3.31 -21.67 21.69
N VAL A 332 4.34 -22.18 21.01
CA VAL A 332 5.29 -21.35 20.26
C VAL A 332 4.60 -20.66 19.08
N ILE A 333 3.83 -21.41 18.28
CA ILE A 333 3.14 -20.88 17.10
C ILE A 333 2.07 -19.86 17.49
N ASP A 334 1.23 -20.20 18.47
CA ASP A 334 0.15 -19.32 18.92
C ASP A 334 0.75 -18.05 19.56
N SER A 335 1.82 -18.15 20.37
CA SER A 335 2.45 -16.97 20.99
C SER A 335 3.03 -15.98 19.97
N TRP A 336 3.43 -16.45 18.79
CA TRP A 336 3.84 -15.57 17.71
C TRP A 336 2.62 -14.90 17.05
N LEU A 337 1.61 -15.69 16.68
CA LEU A 337 0.38 -15.17 16.07
C LEU A 337 -0.33 -14.14 16.97
N ASP A 338 -0.28 -14.33 18.29
CA ASP A 338 -0.90 -13.44 19.28
C ASP A 338 -0.26 -12.05 19.34
N ILE A 339 1.03 -11.93 18.98
CA ILE A 339 1.74 -10.64 19.02
C ILE A 339 1.80 -9.92 17.67
N ILE A 340 1.52 -10.63 16.57
CA ILE A 340 1.47 -10.02 15.23
C ILE A 340 0.42 -8.92 15.25
N PRO A 341 0.80 -7.65 15.05
CA PRO A 341 -0.18 -6.60 14.98
C PRO A 341 -1.10 -6.83 13.79
N SER A 342 -2.37 -6.50 13.96
CA SER A 342 -3.36 -6.60 12.89
C SER A 342 -2.83 -5.87 11.64
N GLY A 343 -2.98 -6.48 10.47
CA GLY A 343 -2.52 -5.92 9.18
C GLY A 343 -1.09 -6.25 8.81
N HIS A 344 -0.37 -6.95 9.68
CA HIS A 344 0.93 -7.50 9.37
C HIS A 344 0.83 -8.98 9.01
N THR A 345 1.79 -9.45 8.22
CA THR A 345 1.86 -10.84 7.81
C THR A 345 2.83 -11.60 8.74
N PRO A 346 2.41 -12.73 9.35
CA PRO A 346 3.31 -13.57 10.13
C PRO A 346 4.43 -14.17 9.24
N ASN A 347 5.61 -14.34 9.81
CA ASN A 347 6.70 -15.10 9.19
C ASN A 347 7.16 -16.27 10.06
N TRP A 348 7.77 -17.26 9.41
CA TRP A 348 8.26 -18.48 10.03
C TRP A 348 9.69 -18.71 9.57
N VAL A 349 10.61 -18.82 10.53
CA VAL A 349 12.03 -19.10 10.29
C VAL A 349 12.39 -20.38 11.02
N LEU A 350 12.70 -21.42 10.25
CA LEU A 350 12.98 -22.74 10.79
C LEU A 350 14.47 -22.98 11.05
N GLY A 351 15.34 -22.42 10.21
CA GLY A 351 16.78 -22.44 10.40
C GLY A 351 17.48 -21.30 9.68
N ASN A 352 18.79 -21.19 9.91
CA ASN A 352 19.67 -20.18 9.35
C ASN A 352 21.13 -20.62 9.49
N HIS A 353 22.04 -19.77 9.02
CA HIS A 353 23.49 -20.01 9.05
C HIS A 353 24.17 -19.85 10.43
N ASP A 354 23.47 -19.43 11.48
CA ASP A 354 24.05 -19.17 12.82
C ASP A 354 23.67 -20.24 13.85
N LYS A 355 22.74 -21.13 13.50
CA LYS A 355 22.21 -22.15 14.40
C LYS A 355 22.34 -23.52 13.76
N ARG A 356 22.52 -24.53 14.63
CA ARG A 356 22.56 -25.94 14.26
C ARG A 356 21.37 -26.30 13.36
N ARG A 357 21.64 -27.10 12.32
CA ARG A 357 20.65 -27.46 11.30
C ARG A 357 19.42 -28.12 11.92
N VAL A 358 18.26 -27.90 11.31
CA VAL A 358 16.95 -28.34 11.81
C VAL A 358 16.95 -29.83 12.13
N SER A 359 17.46 -30.68 11.22
CA SER A 359 17.52 -32.13 11.45
C SER A 359 18.31 -32.47 12.71
N SER A 360 19.51 -31.91 12.88
CA SER A 360 20.35 -32.17 14.06
C SER A 360 19.73 -31.63 15.35
N ARG A 361 19.17 -30.41 15.32
CA ARG A 361 18.55 -29.75 16.49
C ARG A 361 17.28 -30.46 16.97
N MET A 362 16.46 -30.94 16.04
CA MET A 362 15.15 -31.52 16.33
C MET A 362 15.19 -33.03 16.62
N GLY A 363 16.37 -33.67 16.54
CA GLY A 363 16.53 -35.07 16.95
C GLY A 363 16.72 -36.06 15.79
N GLY A 364 16.81 -35.59 14.54
CA GLY A 364 17.31 -36.35 13.42
C GLY A 364 16.46 -36.25 12.15
N ASP A 365 16.68 -37.21 11.26
CA ASP A 365 16.10 -37.30 9.91
C ASP A 365 14.56 -37.30 9.92
N HIS A 366 13.98 -37.98 10.90
CA HIS A 366 12.54 -38.17 11.04
C HIS A 366 11.78 -36.85 11.28
N MET A 367 12.46 -35.79 11.73
CA MET A 367 11.84 -34.48 11.95
C MET A 367 11.87 -33.56 10.72
N VAL A 368 12.61 -33.89 9.67
CA VAL A 368 12.78 -33.01 8.49
C VAL A 368 11.42 -32.69 7.86
N ASP A 369 10.65 -33.72 7.50
CA ASP A 369 9.34 -33.52 6.87
C ASP A 369 8.31 -32.97 7.85
N ILE A 370 8.39 -33.34 9.13
CA ILE A 370 7.48 -32.82 10.17
C ILE A 370 7.60 -31.29 10.23
N MET A 371 8.83 -30.79 10.35
CA MET A 371 9.06 -29.36 10.47
C MET A 371 8.70 -28.61 9.17
N ALA A 372 9.04 -29.17 8.01
CA ALA A 372 8.68 -28.59 6.72
C ALA A 372 7.15 -28.54 6.51
N MET A 373 6.42 -29.59 6.88
CA MET A 373 4.95 -29.61 6.79
C MET A 373 4.31 -28.59 7.72
N ILE A 374 4.83 -28.43 8.93
CA ILE A 374 4.34 -27.40 9.86
C ILE A 374 4.60 -26.02 9.24
N GLU A 375 5.85 -25.66 8.96
CA GLU A 375 6.22 -24.33 8.46
C GLU A 375 5.47 -23.94 7.17
N LEU A 376 5.50 -24.82 6.16
CA LEU A 376 4.98 -24.50 4.83
C LEU A 376 3.45 -24.49 4.74
N THR A 377 2.75 -24.91 5.80
CA THR A 377 1.28 -24.85 5.91
C THR A 377 0.78 -23.76 6.84
N LEU A 378 1.67 -23.10 7.59
CA LEU A 378 1.33 -21.92 8.40
C LEU A 378 1.03 -20.69 7.51
N PRO A 379 0.18 -19.76 7.97
CA PRO A 379 -0.17 -18.55 7.22
C PRO A 379 1.05 -17.62 7.04
N GLY A 380 1.07 -16.84 5.95
CA GLY A 380 2.04 -15.75 5.76
C GLY A 380 3.33 -16.15 5.02
N ILE A 381 4.49 -15.75 5.53
CA ILE A 381 5.81 -15.86 4.89
C ILE A 381 6.55 -17.11 5.41
N ALA A 382 7.22 -17.84 4.53
CA ALA A 382 8.11 -18.95 4.90
C ALA A 382 9.56 -18.66 4.52
N VAL A 383 10.49 -19.18 5.32
CA VAL A 383 11.92 -18.97 5.18
C VAL A 383 12.65 -20.30 5.26
N THR A 384 13.25 -20.69 4.16
CA THR A 384 14.04 -21.92 4.05
C THR A 384 15.53 -21.59 3.98
N TYR A 385 16.32 -22.19 4.86
CA TYR A 385 17.78 -22.14 4.78
C TYR A 385 18.32 -23.27 3.89
N GLN A 386 19.37 -22.98 3.12
CA GLN A 386 19.92 -23.93 2.18
C GLN A 386 20.25 -25.29 2.83
N GLY A 387 19.63 -26.35 2.28
CA GLY A 387 19.86 -27.74 2.68
C GLY A 387 18.73 -28.30 3.52
N GLU A 388 17.82 -27.48 4.04
CA GLU A 388 16.63 -27.94 4.75
C GLU A 388 15.72 -28.78 3.84
N GLU A 389 15.60 -28.41 2.57
CA GLU A 389 14.73 -29.10 1.61
C GLU A 389 15.20 -30.53 1.27
N ILE A 390 16.46 -30.85 1.55
CA ILE A 390 17.02 -32.20 1.39
C ILE A 390 17.36 -32.86 2.74
N GLY A 391 17.11 -32.20 3.87
CA GLY A 391 17.40 -32.74 5.20
C GLY A 391 18.89 -32.77 5.57
N MET A 392 19.68 -31.78 5.14
CA MET A 392 21.09 -31.67 5.54
C MET A 392 21.23 -31.60 7.08
N LYS A 393 22.26 -32.28 7.60
CA LYS A 393 22.62 -32.36 9.02
C LYS A 393 23.89 -31.58 9.30
N ASP A 394 24.08 -31.25 10.56
CA ASP A 394 25.35 -30.68 11.02
C ASP A 394 26.51 -31.61 10.64
N VAL A 395 27.62 -31.01 10.22
CA VAL A 395 28.87 -31.72 10.01
C VAL A 395 29.74 -31.51 11.24
N GLU A 396 30.29 -32.58 11.79
CA GLU A 396 31.25 -32.50 12.89
C GLU A 396 32.55 -31.83 12.41
N ILE A 397 32.87 -30.68 12.99
CA ILE A 397 34.08 -29.90 12.71
C ILE A 397 34.94 -29.92 13.97
N SER A 398 36.21 -30.32 13.84
CA SER A 398 37.15 -30.33 14.98
C SER A 398 37.59 -28.92 15.36
N TRP A 399 38.14 -28.73 16.57
CA TRP A 399 38.69 -27.41 16.98
C TRP A 399 39.81 -26.94 16.05
N ALA A 400 40.65 -27.87 15.57
CA ALA A 400 41.73 -27.55 14.65
C ALA A 400 41.24 -27.24 13.22
N ASP A 401 40.03 -27.70 12.86
CA ASP A 401 39.42 -27.48 11.54
C ASP A 401 38.38 -26.35 11.54
N THR A 402 37.95 -25.87 12.72
CA THR A 402 37.00 -24.76 12.80
C THR A 402 37.66 -23.51 12.23
N GLN A 403 36.90 -22.80 11.41
CA GLN A 403 37.31 -21.53 10.85
C GLN A 403 36.42 -20.40 11.35
N ASP A 404 35.31 -20.70 12.04
CA ASP A 404 34.46 -19.69 12.67
C ASP A 404 35.25 -18.82 13.65
N PRO A 405 35.34 -17.50 13.42
CA PRO A 405 36.03 -16.58 14.30
C PRO A 405 35.51 -16.63 15.73
N ALA A 406 34.20 -16.80 15.93
CA ALA A 406 33.61 -16.89 17.26
C ALA A 406 34.18 -18.09 18.04
N ALA A 407 34.32 -19.23 17.35
CA ALA A 407 34.90 -20.45 17.92
C ALA A 407 36.42 -20.37 18.09
N CYS A 408 37.12 -19.64 17.21
CA CYS A 408 38.57 -19.46 17.28
C CYS A 408 39.03 -18.62 18.48
N GLN A 409 38.12 -17.84 19.10
CA GLN A 409 38.38 -17.14 20.36
C GLN A 409 38.17 -18.03 21.59
N LEU A 410 37.61 -19.23 21.42
CA LEU A 410 37.31 -20.18 22.48
C LEU A 410 38.39 -21.28 22.59
N THR A 411 38.29 -22.11 23.63
CA THR A 411 39.22 -23.21 23.85
C THR A 411 38.77 -24.47 23.10
N GLU A 412 39.68 -25.45 22.97
CA GLU A 412 39.34 -26.77 22.43
C GLU A 412 38.19 -27.46 23.20
N GLU A 413 37.98 -27.10 24.47
CA GLU A 413 36.91 -27.67 25.29
C GLU A 413 35.56 -26.97 25.06
N THR A 414 35.54 -25.68 24.71
CA THR A 414 34.31 -24.87 24.65
C THR A 414 33.90 -24.42 23.25
N TYR A 415 34.74 -24.59 22.22
CA TYR A 415 34.45 -24.09 20.87
C TYR A 415 33.16 -24.61 20.24
N GLN A 416 32.72 -25.83 20.61
CA GLN A 416 31.47 -26.42 20.11
C GLN A 416 30.23 -25.64 20.53
N GLU A 417 30.32 -24.89 21.64
CA GLU A 417 29.25 -24.01 22.14
C GLU A 417 29.10 -22.76 21.27
N GLY A 418 30.19 -22.31 20.64
CA GLY A 418 30.22 -21.08 19.84
C GLY A 418 30.29 -21.27 18.32
N THR A 419 30.68 -22.45 17.83
CA THR A 419 30.91 -22.66 16.39
C THR A 419 29.63 -22.79 15.57
N ARG A 420 29.56 -22.00 14.50
CA ARG A 420 28.51 -21.97 13.47
C ARG A 420 28.88 -22.81 12.25
N ASP A 421 30.15 -23.22 12.11
CA ASP A 421 30.66 -24.01 10.97
C ASP A 421 29.82 -25.25 10.64
N PRO A 422 29.32 -26.04 11.63
CA PRO A 422 28.53 -27.23 11.35
C PRO A 422 27.26 -26.98 10.51
N ALA A 423 26.69 -25.78 10.60
CA ALA A 423 25.52 -25.36 9.82
C ALA A 423 25.89 -24.67 8.49
N ARG A 424 27.15 -24.31 8.29
CA ARG A 424 27.66 -23.55 7.14
C ARG A 424 28.38 -24.41 6.10
N THR A 425 28.32 -25.74 6.22
CA THR A 425 29.03 -26.66 5.33
C THR A 425 28.55 -26.62 3.86
N PRO A 426 29.40 -27.04 2.89
CA PRO A 426 29.06 -26.97 1.47
C PRO A 426 27.81 -27.78 1.12
N PHE A 427 27.01 -27.24 0.20
CA PHE A 427 25.73 -27.78 -0.22
C PHE A 427 25.91 -29.05 -1.07
N GLN A 428 24.99 -30.02 -0.90
CA GLN A 428 25.12 -31.36 -1.45
C GLN A 428 24.29 -31.51 -2.73
N TRP A 429 24.91 -31.26 -3.90
CA TRP A 429 24.25 -31.29 -5.21
C TRP A 429 24.12 -32.71 -5.77
N ASP A 430 25.18 -33.50 -5.71
CA ASP A 430 25.20 -34.87 -6.21
C ASP A 430 26.18 -35.79 -5.45
N SER A 431 26.30 -37.04 -5.88
CA SER A 431 27.18 -38.06 -5.28
C SER A 431 28.60 -38.08 -5.84
N SER A 432 28.97 -37.12 -6.70
CA SER A 432 30.34 -36.98 -7.19
C SER A 432 31.27 -36.49 -6.06
N PRO A 433 32.60 -36.64 -6.19
CA PRO A 433 33.54 -36.09 -5.21
C PRO A 433 33.24 -34.62 -4.93
N ASN A 434 33.40 -34.22 -3.67
CA ASN A 434 32.99 -32.92 -3.17
C ASN A 434 31.49 -32.58 -3.31
N ALA A 435 30.62 -33.58 -3.38
CA ALA A 435 29.17 -33.44 -3.47
C ALA A 435 28.64 -32.58 -4.64
N GLY A 436 29.43 -32.43 -5.71
CA GLY A 436 29.14 -31.51 -6.82
C GLY A 436 29.25 -30.02 -6.48
N PHE A 437 29.71 -29.66 -5.27
CA PHE A 437 29.93 -28.29 -4.84
C PHE A 437 31.15 -27.65 -5.52
N THR A 438 32.25 -28.40 -5.64
CA THR A 438 33.49 -27.98 -6.33
C THR A 438 34.16 -29.17 -7.03
N ASN A 439 35.23 -28.93 -7.77
CA ASN A 439 36.01 -29.96 -8.46
C ASN A 439 36.65 -30.95 -7.47
N ALA A 440 36.75 -32.22 -7.86
CA ALA A 440 37.24 -33.32 -7.02
C ALA A 440 38.65 -33.12 -6.42
N SER A 441 39.51 -32.35 -7.09
CA SER A 441 40.90 -32.09 -6.66
C SER A 441 41.03 -30.90 -5.71
N VAL A 442 39.96 -30.15 -5.48
CA VAL A 442 39.95 -28.92 -4.68
C VAL A 442 39.47 -29.27 -3.28
N LYS A 443 40.11 -28.71 -2.25
CA LYS A 443 39.64 -28.86 -0.87
C LYS A 443 38.56 -27.79 -0.63
N PRO A 444 37.31 -28.15 -0.36
CA PRO A 444 36.29 -27.18 0.03
C PRO A 444 36.70 -26.45 1.30
N TRP A 445 36.23 -25.21 1.47
CA TRP A 445 36.59 -24.39 2.63
C TRP A 445 36.15 -25.01 3.96
N LEU A 446 35.04 -25.77 4.00
CA LEU A 446 34.64 -26.62 5.13
C LEU A 446 34.43 -28.08 4.69
N PRO A 447 34.60 -29.05 5.60
CA PRO A 447 34.27 -30.46 5.38
C PRO A 447 32.82 -30.69 4.91
N LEU A 448 32.63 -31.79 4.18
CA LEU A 448 31.32 -32.28 3.75
C LEU A 448 30.77 -33.31 4.73
N ALA A 449 29.44 -33.49 4.75
CA ALA A 449 28.83 -34.55 5.53
C ALA A 449 29.21 -35.92 4.96
N ALA A 450 29.48 -36.90 5.81
CA ALA A 450 29.87 -38.25 5.38
C ALA A 450 28.78 -38.96 4.54
N ASP A 451 27.52 -38.54 4.69
CA ASP A 451 26.34 -39.08 4.01
C ASP A 451 25.94 -38.30 2.74
N PHE A 452 26.77 -37.36 2.24
CA PHE A 452 26.48 -36.64 0.99
C PHE A 452 26.19 -37.55 -0.22
N PRO A 453 26.77 -38.77 -0.38
CA PRO A 453 26.42 -39.64 -1.50
C PRO A 453 24.95 -40.08 -1.49
N GLN A 454 24.32 -40.11 -0.31
CA GLN A 454 22.92 -40.47 -0.11
C GLN A 454 22.01 -39.25 0.02
N VAL A 455 22.44 -38.23 0.78
CA VAL A 455 21.71 -36.99 1.02
C VAL A 455 22.21 -35.93 0.05
N ASN A 456 21.66 -35.88 -1.15
CA ASN A 456 21.94 -34.81 -2.11
C ASN A 456 20.76 -34.58 -3.05
N VAL A 457 20.74 -33.43 -3.71
CA VAL A 457 19.65 -33.03 -4.63
C VAL A 457 19.42 -34.08 -5.71
N LYS A 458 20.47 -34.51 -6.39
CA LYS A 458 20.35 -35.45 -7.52
C LYS A 458 19.79 -36.81 -7.07
N THR A 459 20.37 -37.43 -6.05
CA THR A 459 19.93 -38.72 -5.49
C THR A 459 18.47 -38.64 -5.03
N GLN A 460 18.09 -37.60 -4.29
CA GLN A 460 16.71 -37.46 -3.81
C GLN A 460 15.72 -37.18 -4.95
N GLN A 461 16.13 -36.47 -5.99
CA GLN A 461 15.31 -36.23 -7.17
C GLN A 461 15.10 -37.50 -8.02
N GLU A 462 16.13 -38.34 -8.15
CA GLU A 462 16.12 -39.58 -8.92
C GLU A 462 15.56 -40.80 -8.15
N THR A 463 15.41 -40.70 -6.82
CA THR A 463 14.81 -41.75 -5.98
C THR A 463 13.42 -42.12 -6.48
N ALA A 464 13.05 -43.40 -6.57
CA ALA A 464 11.73 -43.80 -7.07
C ALA A 464 10.58 -43.49 -6.09
N GLY A 465 10.82 -43.68 -4.78
CA GLY A 465 9.87 -43.37 -3.71
C GLY A 465 9.84 -41.89 -3.31
N ASN A 466 9.21 -41.59 -2.17
CA ASN A 466 9.31 -40.28 -1.53
C ASN A 466 10.74 -40.02 -1.04
N SER A 467 11.12 -38.75 -1.09
CA SER A 467 12.36 -38.19 -0.55
C SER A 467 12.04 -36.81 0.03
N HIS A 468 12.85 -36.29 0.95
CA HIS A 468 12.62 -34.98 1.57
C HIS A 468 12.42 -33.89 0.51
N LEU A 469 13.25 -33.90 -0.55
CA LEU A 469 13.13 -32.96 -1.67
C LEU A 469 11.77 -33.01 -2.38
N LYS A 470 11.22 -34.22 -2.58
CA LYS A 470 9.92 -34.39 -3.24
C LYS A 470 8.78 -33.94 -2.33
N VAL A 471 8.85 -34.30 -1.05
CA VAL A 471 7.89 -33.83 -0.03
C VAL A 471 7.91 -32.31 0.01
N PHE A 472 9.09 -31.70 0.09
CA PHE A 472 9.25 -30.24 0.08
C PHE A 472 8.64 -29.58 -1.17
N LYS A 473 8.90 -30.11 -2.38
CA LYS A 473 8.30 -29.60 -3.62
C LYS A 473 6.78 -29.72 -3.63
N ASP A 474 6.23 -30.82 -3.11
CA ASP A 474 4.77 -30.99 -2.99
C ASP A 474 4.16 -29.99 -2.00
N LEU A 475 4.86 -29.69 -0.90
CA LEU A 475 4.44 -28.67 0.06
C LEU A 475 4.48 -27.27 -0.53
N MET A 476 5.52 -26.94 -1.29
CA MET A 476 5.63 -25.64 -1.97
C MET A 476 4.51 -25.46 -3.02
N ASN A 477 4.19 -26.51 -3.78
CA ASN A 477 3.04 -26.49 -4.68
C ASN A 477 1.72 -26.28 -3.92
N LEU A 478 1.56 -26.93 -2.77
CA LEU A 478 0.37 -26.77 -1.94
C LEU A 478 0.27 -25.35 -1.38
N ARG A 479 1.39 -24.76 -0.98
CA ARG A 479 1.46 -23.41 -0.40
C ARG A 479 0.92 -22.35 -1.36
N GLY A 480 1.11 -22.53 -2.66
CA GLY A 480 0.54 -21.66 -3.70
C GLY A 480 -0.98 -21.73 -3.88
N THR A 481 -1.69 -22.59 -3.14
CA THR A 481 -3.15 -22.70 -3.25
C THR A 481 -3.88 -21.59 -2.50
N LYS A 482 -5.08 -21.23 -2.96
CA LYS A 482 -5.91 -20.19 -2.30
C LYS A 482 -6.15 -20.51 -0.82
N THR A 483 -6.40 -21.77 -0.48
CA THR A 483 -6.58 -22.18 0.92
C THR A 483 -5.35 -21.95 1.79
N LEU A 484 -4.12 -22.17 1.28
CA LEU A 484 -2.92 -21.90 2.08
C LEU A 484 -2.49 -20.43 2.06
N ILE A 485 -2.87 -19.65 1.04
CA ILE A 485 -2.59 -18.20 0.99
C ILE A 485 -3.59 -17.39 1.83
N TRP A 486 -4.89 -17.69 1.68
CA TRP A 486 -6.00 -16.87 2.19
C TRP A 486 -6.84 -17.55 3.25
N GLY A 487 -6.71 -18.88 3.39
CA GLY A 487 -7.55 -19.64 4.30
C GLY A 487 -7.24 -19.34 5.76
N SER A 488 -8.31 -19.37 6.56
CA SER A 488 -8.26 -19.39 8.02
C SER A 488 -7.29 -20.44 8.54
N PHE A 489 -6.76 -20.20 9.74
CA PHE A 489 -5.87 -21.11 10.45
C PHE A 489 -6.49 -21.50 11.79
N LYS A 490 -6.48 -22.79 12.11
CA LYS A 490 -6.78 -23.30 13.46
C LYS A 490 -5.70 -24.32 13.84
N SER A 491 -5.30 -24.33 15.11
CA SER A 491 -4.34 -25.29 15.67
C SER A 491 -4.92 -26.00 16.89
N LEU A 492 -4.64 -27.29 17.04
CA LEU A 492 -5.04 -28.11 18.19
C LEU A 492 -3.97 -29.16 18.50
N VAL A 493 -3.91 -29.60 19.76
CA VAL A 493 -3.17 -30.79 20.15
C VAL A 493 -4.15 -31.96 20.25
N LEU A 494 -3.89 -33.03 19.50
CA LEU A 494 -4.68 -34.26 19.54
C LEU A 494 -3.91 -35.32 20.35
N GLY A 495 -4.40 -35.61 21.55
CA GLY A 495 -3.68 -36.49 22.49
C GLY A 495 -2.50 -35.78 23.15
N GLU A 496 -1.37 -36.46 23.29
CA GLU A 496 -0.13 -35.88 23.84
C GLU A 496 0.91 -35.53 22.77
N ASN A 497 0.90 -36.26 21.64
CA ASN A 497 2.01 -36.28 20.69
C ASN A 497 1.68 -35.71 19.30
N VAL A 498 0.42 -35.38 18.99
CA VAL A 498 0.03 -34.92 17.65
C VAL A 498 -0.31 -33.44 17.66
N TYR A 499 0.52 -32.65 16.99
CA TYR A 499 0.21 -31.27 16.63
C TYR A 499 -0.61 -31.26 15.34
N ALA A 500 -1.76 -30.60 15.36
CA ALA A 500 -2.71 -30.64 14.28
C ALA A 500 -3.15 -29.24 13.85
N THR A 501 -3.22 -28.99 12.56
CA THR A 501 -3.70 -27.72 12.01
C THR A 501 -4.76 -27.92 10.93
N LEU A 502 -5.59 -26.89 10.76
CA LEU A 502 -6.63 -26.83 9.74
C LEU A 502 -6.49 -25.53 8.95
N ARG A 503 -6.49 -25.66 7.63
CA ARG A 503 -6.57 -24.54 6.69
C ARG A 503 -7.83 -24.66 5.84
N ALA A 504 -8.66 -23.63 5.86
CA ALA A 504 -9.92 -23.59 5.13
C ALA A 504 -10.22 -22.18 4.58
N PHE A 505 -10.69 -22.10 3.33
CA PHE A 505 -11.09 -20.85 2.69
C PHE A 505 -12.55 -20.95 2.18
N PRO A 506 -13.46 -20.01 2.52
CA PRO A 506 -14.91 -20.15 2.24
C PRO A 506 -15.30 -20.39 0.78
N ASN A 507 -14.47 -19.93 -0.16
CA ASN A 507 -14.72 -20.06 -1.60
C ASN A 507 -13.84 -21.10 -2.30
N ASP A 508 -13.03 -21.83 -1.55
CA ASP A 508 -12.33 -23.02 -2.05
C ASP A 508 -13.05 -24.26 -1.54
N LYS A 509 -13.21 -25.26 -2.41
CA LYS A 509 -13.79 -26.54 -2.01
C LYS A 509 -12.79 -27.40 -1.23
N GLN A 510 -11.51 -27.03 -1.24
CA GLN A 510 -10.43 -27.77 -0.60
C GLN A 510 -10.12 -27.26 0.81
N THR A 511 -10.17 -28.19 1.76
CA THR A 511 -9.69 -28.01 3.14
C THR A 511 -8.44 -28.87 3.32
N TYR A 512 -7.45 -28.35 4.07
CA TYR A 512 -6.25 -29.10 4.42
C TYR A 512 -6.16 -29.31 5.92
N VAL A 513 -5.99 -30.58 6.32
CA VAL A 513 -5.74 -31.01 7.69
C VAL A 513 -4.28 -31.46 7.76
N VAL A 514 -3.48 -30.83 8.59
CA VAL A 514 -2.08 -31.22 8.81
C VAL A 514 -2.01 -31.94 10.14
N LEU A 515 -1.44 -33.13 10.15
CA LEU A 515 -1.21 -33.91 11.36
C LEU A 515 0.27 -34.24 11.46
N ALA A 516 0.89 -33.85 12.56
CA ALA A 516 2.30 -34.09 12.84
C ALA A 516 2.42 -34.83 14.18
N ASN A 517 2.68 -36.14 14.12
CA ASN A 517 3.05 -36.92 15.29
C ASN A 517 4.52 -36.66 15.61
N VAL A 518 4.79 -35.90 16.67
CA VAL A 518 6.15 -35.58 17.13
C VAL A 518 6.66 -36.59 18.16
N GLY A 519 5.86 -37.61 18.49
CA GLY A 519 6.18 -38.64 19.47
C GLY A 519 6.76 -39.92 18.87
N SER A 520 7.30 -40.77 19.76
CA SER A 520 7.88 -42.07 19.41
C SER A 520 6.87 -43.24 19.44
N SER A 521 5.60 -42.97 19.74
CA SER A 521 4.49 -43.93 19.76
C SER A 521 3.61 -43.82 18.52
N ILE A 522 2.92 -44.92 18.19
CA ILE A 522 1.80 -44.89 17.24
C ILE A 522 0.65 -44.15 17.90
N GLU A 523 0.06 -43.19 17.19
CA GLU A 523 -1.06 -42.39 17.67
C GLU A 523 -2.30 -42.63 16.81
N THR A 524 -3.46 -42.75 17.44
CA THR A 524 -4.75 -42.79 16.75
C THR A 524 -5.52 -41.52 17.07
N VAL A 525 -5.79 -40.71 16.05
CA VAL A 525 -6.37 -39.37 16.22
C VAL A 525 -7.70 -39.20 15.50
N ASP A 526 -8.50 -38.30 16.06
CA ASP A 526 -9.78 -37.85 15.53
C ASP A 526 -9.65 -36.41 15.02
N ALA A 527 -9.49 -36.27 13.71
CA ALA A 527 -9.37 -34.96 13.05
C ALA A 527 -10.66 -34.14 13.12
N THR A 528 -11.82 -34.76 13.34
CA THR A 528 -13.10 -34.01 13.45
C THR A 528 -13.15 -33.09 14.66
N LYS A 529 -12.23 -33.27 15.62
CA LYS A 529 -12.02 -32.34 16.75
C LYS A 529 -11.48 -30.97 16.31
N LEU A 530 -10.82 -30.86 15.15
CA LEU A 530 -10.40 -29.57 14.58
C LEU A 530 -11.59 -28.79 14.02
N ASP A 531 -12.50 -29.49 13.34
CA ASP A 531 -13.73 -28.92 12.81
C ASP A 531 -14.77 -30.03 12.59
N ASN A 532 -15.95 -29.86 13.20
CA ASN A 532 -17.05 -30.81 13.11
C ASN A 532 -17.64 -30.92 11.69
N ASN A 533 -17.29 -30.00 10.78
CA ASN A 533 -17.75 -29.99 9.40
C ASN A 533 -16.85 -30.80 8.45
N LEU A 534 -15.76 -31.39 8.95
CA LEU A 534 -14.93 -32.28 8.14
C LEU A 534 -15.74 -33.50 7.65
N PRO A 535 -15.48 -33.99 6.42
CA PRO A 535 -16.12 -35.19 5.93
C PRO A 535 -15.75 -36.42 6.77
N ASN A 536 -16.56 -37.47 6.67
CA ASN A 536 -16.28 -38.74 7.36
C ASN A 536 -14.96 -39.38 6.93
N ASP A 537 -14.57 -39.16 5.68
CA ASP A 537 -13.34 -39.69 5.08
C ASP A 537 -12.49 -38.53 4.54
N LEU A 538 -11.17 -38.62 4.77
CA LEU A 538 -10.17 -37.71 4.26
C LEU A 538 -9.18 -38.46 3.37
N VAL A 539 -8.52 -37.72 2.49
CA VAL A 539 -7.56 -38.28 1.53
C VAL A 539 -6.16 -37.73 1.80
N PHE A 540 -5.18 -38.61 1.93
CA PHE A 540 -3.77 -38.23 2.06
C PHE A 540 -3.29 -37.48 0.82
N ARG A 541 -2.89 -36.22 0.99
CA ARG A 541 -2.44 -35.32 -0.09
C ARG A 541 -0.92 -35.26 -0.20
N VAL A 542 -0.24 -35.17 0.93
CA VAL A 542 1.22 -35.21 1.07
C VAL A 542 1.53 -36.04 2.32
N VAL A 543 2.48 -36.96 2.23
CA VAL A 543 2.91 -37.82 3.33
C VAL A 543 4.43 -37.76 3.46
N SER A 544 4.92 -37.75 4.70
CA SER A 544 6.35 -37.78 5.02
C SER A 544 7.02 -39.07 4.52
N VAL A 545 8.34 -39.05 4.37
CA VAL A 545 9.15 -40.20 3.93
C VAL A 545 8.99 -41.42 4.85
N SER A 546 8.73 -41.20 6.14
CA SER A 546 8.51 -42.24 7.15
C SER A 546 7.09 -42.84 7.13
N SER A 547 6.17 -42.25 6.36
CA SER A 547 4.76 -42.65 6.34
C SER A 547 4.56 -44.06 5.77
N LYS A 548 3.64 -44.81 6.40
CA LYS A 548 3.12 -46.07 5.83
C LYS A 548 1.91 -45.84 4.92
N HIS A 549 1.41 -44.61 4.87
CA HIS A 549 0.31 -44.22 4.01
C HIS A 549 0.82 -43.79 2.64
N SER A 550 -0.07 -43.83 1.65
CA SER A 550 0.24 -43.39 0.29
C SER A 550 -0.60 -42.18 -0.11
N THR A 551 -0.03 -41.26 -0.88
CA THR A 551 -0.80 -40.16 -1.48
C THR A 551 -1.98 -40.72 -2.28
N GLY A 552 -3.18 -40.20 -2.04
CA GLY A 552 -4.44 -40.66 -2.60
C GLY A 552 -5.16 -41.73 -1.78
N GLU A 553 -4.53 -42.29 -0.74
CA GLU A 553 -5.18 -43.17 0.22
C GLU A 553 -6.29 -42.43 0.98
N THR A 554 -7.42 -43.11 1.18
CA THR A 554 -8.57 -42.57 1.91
C THR A 554 -8.65 -43.21 3.29
N ILE A 555 -8.91 -42.40 4.33
CA ILE A 555 -8.98 -42.84 5.71
C ILE A 555 -10.13 -42.15 6.45
N ALA A 556 -10.74 -42.84 7.41
CA ALA A 556 -11.79 -42.27 8.23
C ALA A 556 -11.24 -41.14 9.11
N ALA A 557 -11.85 -39.95 9.04
CA ALA A 557 -11.40 -38.74 9.74
C ALA A 557 -11.34 -38.89 11.27
N LYS A 558 -12.10 -39.86 11.82
CA LYS A 558 -12.17 -40.13 13.27
C LYS A 558 -11.15 -41.14 13.78
N ASN A 559 -10.46 -41.85 12.90
CA ASN A 559 -9.60 -42.98 13.27
C ASN A 559 -8.34 -43.02 12.39
N ILE A 560 -7.62 -41.90 12.35
CA ILE A 560 -6.38 -41.77 11.58
C ILE A 560 -5.24 -42.31 12.43
N ILE A 561 -4.51 -43.31 11.92
CA ILE A 561 -3.37 -43.91 12.60
C ILE A 561 -2.10 -43.25 12.08
N LEU A 562 -1.30 -42.64 12.95
CA LEU A 562 0.00 -42.06 12.61
C LEU A 562 1.11 -42.90 13.26
N GLN A 563 2.11 -43.27 12.47
CA GLN A 563 3.34 -43.89 12.93
C GLN A 563 4.16 -42.92 13.80
N PRO A 564 5.10 -43.43 14.62
CA PRO A 564 6.09 -42.60 15.29
C PRO A 564 6.78 -41.67 14.30
N TYR A 565 6.86 -40.38 14.64
CA TYR A 565 7.50 -39.37 13.79
C TYR A 565 6.96 -39.35 12.35
N GLU A 566 5.64 -39.43 12.21
CA GLU A 566 4.94 -39.27 10.93
C GLU A 566 4.24 -37.92 10.86
N ALA A 567 4.40 -37.24 9.73
CA ALA A 567 3.53 -36.14 9.33
C ALA A 567 2.80 -36.43 8.02
N ALA A 568 1.57 -35.93 7.94
CA ALA A 568 0.71 -36.05 6.79
C ALA A 568 -0.21 -34.84 6.64
N ILE A 569 -0.48 -34.47 5.38
CA ILE A 569 -1.51 -33.51 5.02
C ILE A 569 -2.65 -34.26 4.35
N LEU A 570 -3.87 -34.09 4.86
CA LEU A 570 -5.08 -34.69 4.33
C LEU A 570 -6.03 -33.63 3.77
N THR A 571 -6.90 -34.03 2.84
CA THR A 571 -7.89 -33.14 2.22
C THR A 571 -9.27 -33.80 2.08
N ASN A 572 -10.31 -32.97 1.97
CA ASN A 572 -11.72 -33.35 1.88
C ASN A 572 -12.19 -33.76 0.46
N HIS A 573 -11.31 -33.73 -0.54
CA HIS A 573 -11.64 -34.09 -1.92
C HIS A 573 -10.78 -35.24 -2.43
N ALA A 574 -11.42 -36.30 -2.95
CA ALA A 574 -10.74 -37.34 -3.70
C ALA A 574 -10.16 -36.76 -5.00
N PHE A 575 -8.89 -37.03 -5.25
CA PHE A 575 -8.20 -36.67 -6.49
C PHE A 575 -8.89 -37.39 -7.67
N LYS A 576 -9.88 -36.75 -8.31
CA LYS A 576 -10.31 -37.17 -9.64
C LYS A 576 -9.20 -36.80 -10.60
N LEU A 577 -8.68 -37.80 -11.30
CA LEU A 577 -7.67 -37.74 -12.37
C LEU A 577 -8.10 -36.90 -13.60
N SER A 578 -8.72 -35.73 -13.41
CA SER A 578 -9.12 -34.84 -14.52
C SER A 578 -7.95 -34.11 -15.16
N GLN A 579 -6.72 -34.23 -14.63
CA GLN A 579 -5.50 -33.73 -15.26
C GLN A 579 -4.94 -34.65 -16.36
N TYR A 580 -5.38 -35.90 -16.47
CA TYR A 580 -4.97 -36.78 -17.58
C TYR A 580 -5.92 -36.75 -18.77
N LEU A 581 -7.16 -36.28 -18.58
CA LEU A 581 -8.05 -36.02 -19.72
C LEU A 581 -7.53 -34.85 -20.56
N THR A 582 -6.87 -33.86 -19.95
CA THR A 582 -6.23 -32.74 -20.68
C THR A 582 -5.07 -33.20 -21.54
N LEU A 583 -4.31 -34.23 -21.12
CA LEU A 583 -3.24 -34.86 -21.91
C LEU A 583 -3.78 -35.77 -23.03
N LEU A 584 -4.86 -36.50 -22.76
CA LEU A 584 -5.55 -37.33 -23.76
C LEU A 584 -6.28 -36.46 -24.80
N VAL A 585 -6.87 -35.35 -24.36
CA VAL A 585 -7.49 -34.33 -25.19
C VAL A 585 -6.41 -33.51 -25.90
N TYR A 586 -5.23 -33.24 -25.33
CA TYR A 586 -4.09 -32.66 -26.06
C TYR A 586 -3.65 -33.56 -27.22
N ALA A 587 -3.59 -34.88 -26.99
CA ALA A 587 -3.24 -35.86 -28.01
C ALA A 587 -4.33 -35.96 -29.12
N ILE A 588 -5.60 -35.77 -28.78
CA ILE A 588 -6.71 -35.75 -29.74
C ILE A 588 -6.85 -34.37 -30.42
N CYS A 589 -6.56 -33.27 -29.73
CA CYS A 589 -6.61 -31.89 -30.24
C CYS A 589 -5.48 -31.57 -31.24
N MET A 590 -4.40 -32.35 -31.23
CA MET A 590 -3.40 -32.34 -32.30
C MET A 590 -3.96 -32.85 -33.65
N SER A 591 -5.19 -33.40 -33.69
CA SER A 591 -5.76 -34.01 -34.91
C SER A 591 -6.94 -33.28 -35.57
N VAL A 592 -7.53 -32.22 -34.98
CA VAL A 592 -8.66 -31.48 -35.61
C VAL A 592 -8.54 -29.97 -35.39
N GLY A 593 -8.38 -29.21 -36.47
CA GLY A 593 -7.76 -27.89 -36.50
C GLY A 593 -8.55 -26.65 -36.00
N TYR A 594 -7.73 -25.66 -35.60
CA TYR A 594 -7.84 -24.20 -35.40
C TYR A 594 -9.21 -23.48 -35.23
N ASN A 595 -10.31 -23.90 -35.85
CA ASN A 595 -11.55 -23.09 -35.88
C ASN A 595 -12.48 -23.30 -34.67
N PHE A 596 -12.30 -24.36 -33.87
CA PHE A 596 -13.06 -24.56 -32.62
C PHE A 596 -12.46 -23.75 -31.44
N LEU A 597 -11.20 -23.34 -31.54
CA LEU A 597 -10.45 -22.62 -30.50
C LEU A 597 -10.99 -21.21 -30.23
N ARG A 598 -11.53 -20.55 -31.27
CA ARG A 598 -12.11 -19.20 -31.14
C ARG A 598 -13.46 -19.17 -30.42
N PHE A 599 -14.20 -20.27 -30.40
CA PHE A 599 -15.56 -20.29 -29.82
C PHE A 599 -15.53 -20.56 -28.30
N VAL A 600 -14.53 -21.31 -27.82
CA VAL A 600 -14.38 -21.67 -26.40
C VAL A 600 -13.70 -20.54 -25.59
N LEU A 601 -12.86 -19.72 -26.23
CA LEU A 601 -12.20 -18.56 -25.60
C LEU A 601 -13.15 -17.38 -25.29
N LEU A 602 -14.39 -17.41 -25.79
CA LEU A 602 -15.39 -16.35 -25.56
C LEU A 602 -16.34 -16.61 -24.37
N LEU A 603 -16.26 -17.78 -23.72
CA LEU A 603 -17.23 -18.21 -22.69
C LEU A 603 -16.69 -18.23 -21.25
N VAL A 604 -15.46 -17.77 -21.03
CA VAL A 604 -14.80 -17.77 -19.70
C VAL A 604 -15.02 -16.50 -18.84
N PRO A 605 -15.42 -15.30 -19.34
CA PRO A 605 -15.41 -14.13 -18.45
C PRO A 605 -16.56 -13.98 -17.44
N SER A 606 -17.62 -14.80 -17.45
CA SER A 606 -18.89 -14.39 -16.79
C SER A 606 -19.19 -14.98 -15.40
N LEU A 607 -18.19 -15.41 -14.60
CA LEU A 607 -18.47 -16.12 -13.33
C LEU A 607 -17.55 -15.77 -12.13
N LEU A 608 -17.00 -14.55 -12.10
CA LEU A 608 -16.41 -13.95 -10.89
C LEU A 608 -16.92 -12.50 -10.83
N ALA A 609 -17.60 -12.11 -9.73
CA ALA A 609 -17.91 -10.70 -9.52
C ALA A 609 -16.62 -10.02 -9.04
N ASP A 610 -15.95 -9.30 -9.94
CA ASP A 610 -14.74 -8.53 -9.64
C ASP A 610 -15.13 -7.27 -8.85
N GLU A 611 -14.38 -6.98 -7.77
CA GLU A 611 -14.52 -5.72 -7.03
C GLU A 611 -13.84 -4.59 -7.79
N HIS A 612 -14.56 -3.49 -8.06
CA HIS A 612 -14.06 -2.37 -8.86
C HIS A 612 -13.43 -1.28 -7.98
N TRP A 613 -12.24 -0.79 -8.34
CA TRP A 613 -11.45 0.10 -7.46
C TRP A 613 -12.17 1.39 -7.06
N TRP A 614 -13.02 1.91 -7.94
CA TRP A 614 -13.68 3.21 -7.79
C TRP A 614 -14.85 3.20 -6.82
N GLN A 615 -15.40 2.03 -6.47
CA GLN A 615 -16.64 1.90 -5.68
C GLN A 615 -16.51 2.41 -4.24
N HIS A 616 -15.28 2.42 -3.71
CA HIS A 616 -14.96 2.81 -2.34
C HIS A 616 -13.77 3.78 -2.23
N ALA A 617 -13.29 4.29 -3.36
CA ALA A 617 -12.10 5.12 -3.42
C ALA A 617 -12.27 6.48 -2.72
N ASN A 618 -11.13 7.04 -2.29
CA ASN A 618 -11.02 8.43 -1.85
C ASN A 618 -10.49 9.27 -3.02
N PHE A 619 -11.32 10.17 -3.52
CA PHE A 619 -10.98 11.07 -4.64
C PHE A 619 -10.54 12.43 -4.10
N TYR A 620 -9.51 12.99 -4.72
CA TYR A 620 -8.93 14.28 -4.34
C TYR A 620 -8.86 15.22 -5.54
N GLN A 621 -9.56 16.36 -5.46
CA GLN A 621 -9.49 17.39 -6.48
C GLN A 621 -8.18 18.14 -6.33
N ILE A 622 -7.49 18.35 -7.45
CA ILE A 622 -6.38 19.28 -7.53
C ILE A 622 -6.78 20.42 -8.45
N TYR A 623 -6.66 21.65 -7.95
CA TYR A 623 -6.66 22.85 -8.79
C TYR A 623 -5.21 23.16 -9.23
N PRO A 624 -4.77 22.79 -10.45
CA PRO A 624 -3.35 22.74 -10.83
C PRO A 624 -2.62 24.05 -10.58
N ARG A 625 -3.22 25.17 -11.00
CA ARG A 625 -2.67 26.53 -10.91
C ARG A 625 -2.25 26.95 -9.49
N SER A 626 -2.77 26.30 -8.45
CA SER A 626 -2.54 26.65 -7.04
C SER A 626 -2.00 25.52 -6.19
N PHE A 627 -1.69 24.37 -6.77
CA PHE A 627 -1.25 23.22 -5.98
C PHE A 627 0.24 23.26 -5.68
N LYS A 628 1.08 23.31 -6.72
CA LYS A 628 2.53 23.40 -6.57
C LYS A 628 3.17 23.96 -7.84
N ASP A 629 3.96 25.01 -7.68
CA ASP A 629 4.83 25.59 -8.71
C ASP A 629 6.24 24.98 -8.58
N SER A 630 6.76 24.44 -9.69
CA SER A 630 8.06 23.79 -9.77
C SER A 630 9.14 24.64 -10.47
N ASP A 631 8.78 25.66 -11.24
CA ASP A 631 9.73 26.46 -12.03
C ASP A 631 9.90 27.91 -11.56
N GLY A 632 9.08 28.34 -10.60
CA GLY A 632 9.17 29.61 -9.91
C GLY A 632 8.49 30.77 -10.64
N ASP A 633 7.60 30.51 -11.60
CA ASP A 633 6.85 31.55 -12.30
C ASP A 633 5.66 32.11 -11.47
N GLY A 634 5.31 31.45 -10.36
CA GLY A 634 4.20 31.82 -9.48
C GLY A 634 2.87 31.13 -9.80
N VAL A 635 2.87 30.16 -10.71
CA VAL A 635 1.74 29.36 -11.20
C VAL A 635 2.04 27.86 -10.97
N GLY A 636 1.06 27.11 -10.50
CA GLY A 636 1.23 25.67 -10.29
C GLY A 636 1.15 24.87 -11.59
N ASP A 637 1.96 23.82 -11.70
CA ASP A 637 2.21 23.07 -12.94
C ASP A 637 2.18 21.54 -12.75
N LEU A 638 2.21 20.77 -13.84
CA LEU A 638 2.12 19.29 -13.81
C LEU A 638 3.32 18.63 -13.12
N ARG A 639 4.52 19.22 -13.20
CA ARG A 639 5.71 18.69 -12.53
C ARG A 639 5.63 18.94 -11.03
N GLY A 640 5.13 20.10 -10.63
CA GLY A 640 4.80 20.41 -9.25
C GLY A 640 3.78 19.43 -8.67
N ILE A 641 2.75 19.05 -9.43
CA ILE A 641 1.82 17.99 -9.00
C ILE A 641 2.55 16.64 -8.88
N MET A 642 3.39 16.29 -9.87
CA MET A 642 4.18 15.06 -9.88
C MET A 642 5.08 14.94 -8.64
N GLU A 643 5.74 16.02 -8.22
CA GLU A 643 6.53 16.10 -6.97
C GLU A 643 5.70 15.76 -5.72
N LYS A 644 4.38 15.98 -5.78
CA LYS A 644 3.45 15.80 -4.65
C LYS A 644 2.62 14.52 -4.73
N VAL A 645 2.80 13.68 -5.76
CA VAL A 645 2.20 12.34 -5.81
C VAL A 645 2.53 11.51 -4.55
N PRO A 646 3.79 11.49 -4.05
CA PRO A 646 4.13 10.97 -2.72
C PRO A 646 3.22 11.41 -1.57
N TYR A 647 2.94 12.71 -1.49
CA TYR A 647 2.09 13.30 -0.45
C TYR A 647 0.65 12.79 -0.60
N LEU A 648 0.11 12.83 -1.81
CA LEU A 648 -1.26 12.39 -2.10
C LEU A 648 -1.44 10.90 -1.75
N ARG A 649 -0.57 10.04 -2.27
CA ARG A 649 -0.77 8.60 -2.13
C ARG A 649 -0.27 8.03 -0.81
N ARG A 650 0.94 8.40 -0.37
CA ARG A 650 1.57 7.74 0.78
C ARG A 650 1.33 8.47 2.08
N GLU A 651 1.22 9.79 2.03
CA GLU A 651 0.97 10.58 3.24
C GLU A 651 -0.51 10.71 3.54
N LEU A 652 -1.34 11.11 2.57
CA LEU A 652 -2.79 11.22 2.76
C LEU A 652 -3.50 9.87 2.60
N GLY A 653 -3.03 9.01 1.70
CA GLY A 653 -3.64 7.70 1.45
C GLY A 653 -4.73 7.69 0.39
N VAL A 654 -4.88 8.77 -0.41
CA VAL A 654 -5.94 8.87 -1.43
C VAL A 654 -5.74 7.85 -2.55
N ASP A 655 -6.82 7.53 -3.27
CA ASP A 655 -6.84 6.44 -4.26
C ASP A 655 -6.92 7.00 -5.69
N ALA A 656 -7.54 8.17 -5.88
CA ALA A 656 -7.60 8.87 -7.16
C ALA A 656 -7.46 10.39 -7.00
N ILE A 657 -6.85 11.02 -8.00
CA ILE A 657 -6.86 12.47 -8.18
C ILE A 657 -7.57 12.83 -9.46
N TRP A 658 -8.25 13.97 -9.47
CA TRP A 658 -8.63 14.61 -10.73
C TRP A 658 -8.11 16.03 -10.78
N LEU A 659 -7.66 16.42 -11.96
CA LEU A 659 -7.13 17.74 -12.23
C LEU A 659 -8.24 18.60 -12.84
N SER A 660 -8.52 19.77 -12.26
CA SER A 660 -9.23 20.82 -13.01
C SER A 660 -8.51 21.10 -14.35
N PRO A 661 -9.19 21.68 -15.36
CA PRO A 661 -8.74 21.65 -16.75
C PRO A 661 -7.31 22.15 -16.96
N ILE A 662 -6.54 21.35 -17.70
CA ILE A 662 -5.13 21.63 -18.05
C ILE A 662 -4.93 21.85 -19.56
N PHE A 663 -6.01 21.78 -20.34
CA PHE A 663 -5.94 21.87 -21.78
C PHE A 663 -5.55 23.27 -22.22
N LYS A 664 -5.03 23.38 -23.45
CA LYS A 664 -4.66 24.66 -24.03
C LYS A 664 -5.87 25.60 -24.05
N SER A 665 -5.70 26.74 -23.39
CA SER A 665 -6.74 27.73 -23.13
C SER A 665 -6.14 29.14 -23.17
N PRO A 666 -6.91 30.17 -23.59
CA PRO A 666 -6.55 31.58 -23.40
C PRO A 666 -6.64 32.08 -21.95
N MET A 667 -7.09 31.24 -21.01
CA MET A 667 -7.20 31.52 -19.57
C MET A 667 -8.24 32.58 -19.21
N ALA A 668 -9.25 32.81 -20.05
CA ALA A 668 -10.37 33.71 -19.73
C ALA A 668 -11.21 33.22 -18.55
N ASP A 669 -11.34 31.90 -18.38
CA ASP A 669 -11.92 31.24 -17.22
C ASP A 669 -10.95 30.17 -16.67
N PHE A 670 -9.66 30.52 -16.66
CA PHE A 670 -8.58 29.75 -16.03
C PHE A 670 -8.52 28.27 -16.43
N GLY A 671 -8.76 27.96 -17.70
CA GLY A 671 -8.63 26.62 -18.27
C GLY A 671 -9.94 26.02 -18.78
N TYR A 672 -11.09 26.55 -18.36
CA TYR A 672 -12.41 26.10 -18.83
C TYR A 672 -12.76 26.63 -20.24
N ASP A 673 -12.09 27.69 -20.71
CA ASP A 673 -12.16 28.19 -22.09
C ASP A 673 -11.12 27.49 -22.99
N ILE A 674 -11.41 26.27 -23.44
CA ILE A 674 -10.44 25.40 -24.16
C ILE A 674 -10.32 25.79 -25.63
N SER A 675 -9.12 26.17 -26.10
CA SER A 675 -8.83 26.45 -27.52
C SER A 675 -8.36 25.22 -28.29
N ASP A 676 -7.70 24.27 -27.64
CA ASP A 676 -7.33 22.96 -28.21
C ASP A 676 -7.53 21.82 -27.20
N PHE A 677 -8.46 20.92 -27.51
CA PHE A 677 -8.83 19.78 -26.66
C PHE A 677 -7.79 18.65 -26.63
N ARG A 678 -6.74 18.69 -27.47
CA ARG A 678 -5.70 17.65 -27.56
C ARG A 678 -4.30 18.15 -27.20
N ASP A 679 -4.20 19.36 -26.69
CA ASP A 679 -2.93 19.96 -26.27
C ASP A 679 -3.03 20.48 -24.83
N ILE A 680 -1.88 20.66 -24.18
CA ILE A 680 -1.78 21.14 -22.80
C ILE A 680 -1.43 22.63 -22.80
N HIS A 681 -1.99 23.38 -21.86
CA HIS A 681 -1.66 24.80 -21.75
C HIS A 681 -0.20 24.98 -21.29
N PRO A 682 0.57 25.89 -21.93
CA PRO A 682 2.00 26.04 -21.64
C PRO A 682 2.36 26.37 -20.18
N GLU A 683 1.54 27.12 -19.43
CA GLU A 683 1.79 27.37 -17.98
C GLU A 683 1.77 26.07 -17.15
N PHE A 684 1.12 25.00 -17.61
CA PHE A 684 1.05 23.73 -16.88
C PHE A 684 2.09 22.71 -17.35
N GLY A 685 2.59 22.83 -18.57
CA GLY A 685 3.60 21.94 -19.14
C GLY A 685 3.22 21.39 -20.52
N THR A 686 3.64 20.15 -20.79
CA THR A 686 3.48 19.48 -22.09
C THR A 686 2.77 18.13 -21.96
N ILE A 687 2.32 17.56 -23.08
CA ILE A 687 1.75 16.18 -23.12
C ILE A 687 2.72 15.17 -22.50
N ALA A 688 4.03 15.33 -22.70
CA ALA A 688 5.03 14.45 -22.11
C ALA A 688 5.08 14.57 -20.58
N ASP A 689 4.85 15.77 -20.02
CA ASP A 689 4.74 15.96 -18.57
C ASP A 689 3.46 15.31 -18.02
N LEU A 690 2.35 15.30 -18.77
CA LEU A 690 1.16 14.55 -18.40
C LEU A 690 1.38 13.04 -18.44
N GLU A 691 2.02 12.52 -19.50
CA GLU A 691 2.36 11.09 -19.59
C GLU A 691 3.29 10.68 -18.43
N ALA A 692 4.26 11.54 -18.08
CA ALA A 692 5.12 11.34 -16.93
C ALA A 692 4.34 11.36 -15.61
N LEU A 693 3.40 12.30 -15.43
CA LEU A 693 2.51 12.34 -14.27
C LEU A 693 1.62 11.09 -14.21
N ALA A 694 1.06 10.63 -15.33
CA ALA A 694 0.25 9.41 -15.39
C ALA A 694 1.07 8.17 -14.98
N LEU A 695 2.31 8.06 -15.47
CA LEU A 695 3.25 7.00 -15.07
C LEU A 695 3.59 7.09 -13.58
N ALA A 696 3.84 8.29 -13.05
CA ALA A 696 4.11 8.52 -11.63
C ALA A 696 2.89 8.27 -10.74
N CYS A 697 1.67 8.51 -11.22
CA CYS A 697 0.44 8.14 -10.52
C CYS A 697 0.28 6.61 -10.48
N ASN A 698 0.42 5.95 -11.64
CA ASN A 698 0.33 4.50 -11.76
C ASN A 698 1.34 3.77 -10.89
N ALA A 699 2.52 4.37 -10.76
CA ALA A 699 3.57 3.89 -9.90
C ALA A 699 3.19 3.62 -8.46
N GLU A 700 2.44 4.58 -7.96
CA GLU A 700 2.07 4.71 -6.57
C GLU A 700 0.72 4.00 -6.32
N GLY A 701 0.09 3.49 -7.38
CA GLY A 701 -1.28 3.00 -7.36
C GLY A 701 -2.29 4.13 -7.14
N LEU A 702 -2.01 5.32 -7.65
CA LEU A 702 -2.91 6.48 -7.67
C LEU A 702 -3.54 6.61 -9.06
N LYS A 703 -4.86 6.81 -9.14
CA LYS A 703 -5.56 6.98 -10.42
C LYS A 703 -5.59 8.45 -10.83
N LEU A 704 -5.16 8.74 -12.06
CA LEU A 704 -5.20 10.08 -12.65
C LEU A 704 -6.44 10.25 -13.53
N ILE A 705 -7.26 11.26 -13.25
CA ILE A 705 -8.49 11.59 -13.96
C ILE A 705 -8.36 13.01 -14.51
N LEU A 706 -8.86 13.25 -15.72
CA LEU A 706 -8.92 14.59 -16.30
C LEU A 706 -10.32 15.18 -16.20
N ASP A 707 -10.38 16.48 -15.94
CA ASP A 707 -11.60 17.25 -16.10
C ASP A 707 -11.82 17.60 -17.57
N PHE A 708 -12.92 17.11 -18.13
CA PHE A 708 -13.34 17.28 -19.51
C PHE A 708 -14.54 18.24 -19.51
N VAL A 709 -14.41 19.35 -20.24
CA VAL A 709 -15.45 20.40 -20.33
C VAL A 709 -16.08 20.33 -21.73
N PRO A 710 -17.11 19.49 -21.92
CA PRO A 710 -17.68 19.24 -23.23
C PRO A 710 -18.53 20.39 -23.79
N ASN A 711 -19.11 21.24 -22.94
CA ASN A 711 -20.19 22.16 -23.34
C ASN A 711 -19.77 23.21 -24.39
N HIS A 712 -18.60 23.79 -24.23
CA HIS A 712 -18.13 24.93 -25.01
C HIS A 712 -16.64 24.80 -25.33
N SER A 713 -16.17 25.57 -26.31
CA SER A 713 -14.74 25.83 -26.52
C SER A 713 -14.44 27.29 -26.24
N SER A 714 -13.19 27.71 -26.38
CA SER A 714 -12.83 29.12 -26.54
C SER A 714 -13.26 29.66 -27.92
N ASP A 715 -13.56 30.95 -27.99
CA ASP A 715 -13.70 31.73 -29.23
C ASP A 715 -12.38 31.84 -30.04
N GLU A 716 -11.24 31.50 -29.44
CA GLU A 716 -9.95 31.37 -30.11
C GLU A 716 -9.69 29.95 -30.64
N SER A 717 -10.61 28.99 -30.43
CA SER A 717 -10.49 27.65 -31.00
C SER A 717 -10.52 27.70 -32.53
N GLU A 718 -9.70 26.86 -33.18
CA GLU A 718 -9.74 26.69 -34.64
C GLU A 718 -11.14 26.34 -35.13
N TRP A 719 -11.90 25.57 -34.33
CA TRP A 719 -13.28 25.21 -34.64
C TRP A 719 -14.19 26.44 -34.73
N PHE A 720 -14.11 27.35 -33.75
CA PHE A 720 -14.93 28.56 -33.74
C PHE A 720 -14.54 29.52 -34.85
N VAL A 721 -13.24 29.75 -35.06
CA VAL A 721 -12.73 30.61 -36.14
C VAL A 721 -13.19 30.11 -37.51
N LYS A 722 -13.11 28.81 -37.77
CA LYS A 722 -13.62 28.21 -39.02
C LYS A 722 -15.14 28.29 -39.12
N SER A 723 -15.84 28.09 -38.01
CA SER A 723 -17.29 28.24 -37.94
C SER A 723 -17.71 29.68 -38.28
N VAL A 724 -17.08 30.71 -37.70
CA VAL A 724 -17.34 32.13 -38.02
C VAL A 724 -17.26 32.40 -39.52
N ASN A 725 -16.29 31.78 -40.21
CA ASN A 725 -16.07 31.91 -41.65
C ASN A 725 -16.95 30.99 -42.52
N LYS A 726 -17.92 30.27 -41.92
CA LYS A 726 -18.82 29.31 -42.58
C LYS A 726 -18.07 28.23 -43.37
N ASP A 727 -16.94 27.74 -42.82
CA ASP A 727 -16.29 26.55 -43.35
C ASP A 727 -17.29 25.38 -43.39
N PRO A 728 -17.45 24.65 -44.51
CA PRO A 728 -18.47 23.61 -44.65
C PRO A 728 -18.41 22.49 -43.59
N THR A 729 -17.24 22.26 -43.00
CA THR A 729 -17.06 21.21 -41.98
C THR A 729 -17.48 21.70 -40.60
N TYR A 730 -17.21 22.97 -40.28
CA TYR A 730 -17.36 23.54 -38.94
C TYR A 730 -18.53 24.53 -38.82
N SER A 731 -19.24 24.81 -39.91
CA SER A 731 -20.31 25.82 -39.96
C SER A 731 -21.37 25.64 -38.88
N ASP A 732 -21.65 24.37 -38.51
CA ASP A 732 -22.67 23.98 -37.53
C ASP A 732 -22.06 23.33 -36.28
N TYR A 733 -20.77 23.54 -36.00
CA TYR A 733 -20.14 23.09 -34.74
C TYR A 733 -20.60 23.89 -33.52
N TYR A 734 -21.18 25.08 -33.74
CA TYR A 734 -21.68 25.97 -32.68
C TYR A 734 -23.12 26.37 -32.97
N VAL A 735 -23.81 26.86 -31.95
CA VAL A 735 -25.19 27.32 -32.07
C VAL A 735 -25.22 28.75 -32.61
N TRP A 736 -25.62 28.90 -33.87
CA TRP A 736 -25.70 30.21 -34.57
C TRP A 736 -27.14 30.58 -34.93
N HIS A 737 -27.46 31.87 -34.88
CA HIS A 737 -28.77 32.37 -35.30
C HIS A 737 -28.74 33.84 -35.76
N PRO A 738 -29.44 34.24 -36.84
CA PRO A 738 -29.44 35.63 -37.31
C PRO A 738 -30.07 36.65 -36.34
N GLY A 739 -30.72 36.21 -35.26
CA GLY A 739 -31.50 37.05 -34.34
C GLY A 739 -32.89 37.39 -34.86
N LYS A 740 -33.71 38.03 -34.02
CA LYS A 740 -35.06 38.51 -34.38
C LYS A 740 -34.95 39.93 -34.95
N THR A 741 -35.72 40.26 -35.98
CA THR A 741 -35.87 41.66 -36.44
C THR A 741 -37.20 42.19 -35.94
N LEU A 742 -37.16 43.23 -35.10
CA LEU A 742 -38.35 43.91 -34.61
C LEU A 742 -39.04 44.68 -35.74
N ALA A 743 -40.33 45.03 -35.57
CA ALA A 743 -41.11 45.75 -36.59
C ALA A 743 -40.51 47.12 -36.98
N ASN A 744 -39.64 47.69 -36.14
CA ASN A 744 -38.91 48.94 -36.40
C ASN A 744 -37.57 48.72 -37.13
N GLY A 745 -37.23 47.49 -37.53
CA GLY A 745 -35.99 47.13 -38.22
C GLY A 745 -34.80 46.86 -37.29
N THR A 746 -34.94 47.02 -35.98
CA THR A 746 -33.87 46.73 -35.01
C THR A 746 -33.67 45.23 -34.88
N ARG A 747 -32.42 44.78 -35.02
CA ARG A 747 -32.02 43.40 -34.75
C ARG A 747 -31.82 43.20 -33.25
N VAL A 748 -32.40 42.14 -32.71
CA VAL A 748 -32.28 41.76 -31.30
C VAL A 748 -31.91 40.27 -31.19
N PRO A 749 -31.40 39.82 -30.02
CA PRO A 749 -31.04 38.42 -29.80
C PRO A 749 -32.17 37.42 -30.13
N PRO A 750 -31.81 36.16 -30.44
CA PRO A 750 -32.76 35.09 -30.75
C PRO A 750 -33.76 34.77 -29.63
N SER A 751 -33.36 34.93 -28.37
CA SER A 751 -34.23 34.77 -27.19
C SER A 751 -33.76 35.69 -26.05
N ASN A 752 -34.50 35.71 -24.95
CA ASN A 752 -34.16 36.42 -23.73
C ASN A 752 -33.15 35.68 -22.82
N TRP A 753 -32.53 34.60 -23.28
CA TRP A 753 -31.67 33.75 -22.43
C TRP A 753 -30.53 34.55 -21.79
N VAL A 754 -30.21 34.20 -20.54
CA VAL A 754 -29.24 34.89 -19.69
C VAL A 754 -28.08 33.95 -19.37
N SER A 755 -26.85 34.44 -19.51
CA SER A 755 -25.63 33.71 -19.18
C SER A 755 -25.50 33.48 -17.67
N VAL A 756 -24.90 32.35 -17.30
CA VAL A 756 -24.49 32.03 -15.91
C VAL A 756 -23.58 33.12 -15.34
N PHE A 757 -22.72 33.72 -16.17
CA PHE A 757 -21.81 34.81 -15.77
C PHE A 757 -22.35 36.20 -16.07
N ARG A 758 -23.69 36.31 -16.07
CA ARG A 758 -24.51 37.51 -16.21
C ARG A 758 -24.58 38.07 -17.63
N GLY A 759 -25.68 38.77 -17.89
CA GLY A 759 -25.97 39.40 -19.19
C GLY A 759 -26.55 38.43 -20.23
N PRO A 760 -26.78 38.88 -21.48
CA PRO A 760 -27.34 38.04 -22.53
C PRO A 760 -26.47 36.81 -22.81
N ALA A 761 -27.09 35.65 -23.04
CA ALA A 761 -26.39 34.43 -23.48
C ALA A 761 -26.09 34.42 -25.00
N TRP A 762 -26.37 35.51 -25.70
CA TRP A 762 -26.23 35.60 -27.15
C TRP A 762 -25.34 36.78 -27.53
N GLU A 763 -24.23 36.50 -28.21
CA GLU A 763 -23.28 37.51 -28.66
C GLU A 763 -23.31 37.65 -30.18
N TRP A 764 -23.32 38.88 -30.69
CA TRP A 764 -23.32 39.15 -32.13
C TRP A 764 -21.92 39.02 -32.72
N ASN A 765 -21.76 38.21 -33.77
CA ASN A 765 -20.52 38.15 -34.53
C ASN A 765 -20.59 38.97 -35.82
N ASP A 766 -19.74 39.99 -35.91
CA ASP A 766 -19.74 40.91 -37.05
C ASP A 766 -19.24 40.32 -38.36
N VAL A 767 -18.46 39.24 -38.34
CA VAL A 767 -17.98 38.58 -39.56
C VAL A 767 -19.08 37.66 -40.10
N ARG A 768 -19.67 36.84 -39.23
CA ARG A 768 -20.70 35.86 -39.61
C ARG A 768 -22.08 36.48 -39.84
N LYS A 769 -22.34 37.66 -39.26
CA LYS A 769 -23.64 38.37 -39.26
C LYS A 769 -24.77 37.55 -38.61
N GLU A 770 -24.41 36.80 -37.56
CA GLU A 770 -25.29 35.96 -36.75
C GLU A 770 -24.86 36.10 -35.27
N TYR A 771 -25.79 35.84 -34.35
CA TYR A 771 -25.50 35.63 -32.94
C TYR A 771 -25.00 34.20 -32.72
N TYR A 772 -24.06 34.00 -31.80
CA TYR A 772 -23.74 32.69 -31.25
C TYR A 772 -24.17 32.59 -29.79
N LEU A 773 -24.48 31.38 -29.36
CA LEU A 773 -24.82 31.07 -27.97
C LEU A 773 -23.55 30.97 -27.12
N HIS A 774 -23.62 31.50 -25.90
CA HIS A 774 -22.66 31.25 -24.83
C HIS A 774 -23.39 31.21 -23.47
N GLN A 775 -23.47 30.03 -22.85
CA GLN A 775 -24.10 29.88 -21.53
C GLN A 775 -23.23 30.46 -20.41
N PHE A 776 -21.93 30.62 -20.67
CA PHE A 776 -20.94 31.17 -19.73
C PHE A 776 -20.37 32.49 -20.28
N LEU A 777 -19.05 32.63 -20.42
CA LEU A 777 -18.46 33.86 -20.97
C LEU A 777 -18.75 34.00 -22.46
N VAL A 778 -18.75 35.24 -22.94
CA VAL A 778 -18.73 35.57 -24.38
C VAL A 778 -17.60 34.83 -25.11
N LYS A 779 -16.49 34.59 -24.42
CA LYS A 779 -15.33 33.83 -24.92
C LYS A 779 -15.48 32.31 -24.89
N GLN A 780 -16.63 31.81 -24.41
CA GLN A 780 -16.96 30.38 -24.31
C GLN A 780 -18.18 30.06 -25.19
N PRO A 781 -18.07 30.14 -26.53
CA PRO A 781 -19.15 29.77 -27.43
C PRO A 781 -19.55 28.30 -27.28
N ASP A 782 -20.86 28.04 -27.21
CA ASP A 782 -21.39 26.70 -26.98
C ASP A 782 -21.38 25.83 -28.23
N LEU A 783 -20.99 24.59 -28.02
CA LEU A 783 -20.88 23.58 -29.04
C LEU A 783 -22.24 22.94 -29.33
N ASN A 784 -22.55 22.73 -30.60
CA ASN A 784 -23.84 22.20 -31.03
C ASN A 784 -23.85 20.66 -31.00
N TYR A 785 -24.21 20.06 -29.87
CA TYR A 785 -24.26 18.59 -29.71
C TYR A 785 -25.31 17.86 -30.57
N ARG A 786 -26.14 18.57 -31.33
CA ARG A 786 -26.97 17.95 -32.39
C ARG A 786 -26.21 17.71 -33.69
N ASN A 787 -24.98 18.19 -33.80
CA ASN A 787 -24.09 17.88 -34.90
C ASN A 787 -23.37 16.54 -34.65
N PRO A 788 -23.67 15.48 -35.42
CA PRO A 788 -23.07 14.16 -35.19
C PRO A 788 -21.54 14.13 -35.41
N ALA A 789 -21.00 15.02 -36.25
CA ALA A 789 -19.55 15.11 -36.48
C ALA A 789 -18.83 15.62 -35.22
N LEU A 790 -19.38 16.64 -34.57
CA LEU A 790 -18.88 17.13 -33.28
C LEU A 790 -18.98 16.06 -32.19
N VAL A 791 -20.11 15.36 -32.10
CA VAL A 791 -20.30 14.28 -31.12
C VAL A 791 -19.21 13.22 -31.29
N GLN A 792 -18.90 12.83 -32.52
CA GLN A 792 -17.84 11.88 -32.80
C GLN A 792 -16.46 12.45 -32.44
N GLU A 793 -16.19 13.70 -32.78
CA GLU A 793 -14.94 14.39 -32.47
C GLU A 793 -14.66 14.40 -30.95
N MET A 794 -15.66 14.68 -30.13
CA MET A 794 -15.53 14.66 -28.67
C MET A 794 -15.28 13.26 -28.11
N LYS A 795 -15.90 12.22 -28.69
CA LYS A 795 -15.58 10.82 -28.33
C LYS A 795 -14.13 10.49 -28.68
N ASP A 796 -13.60 11.04 -29.77
CA ASP A 796 -12.22 10.82 -30.18
C ASP A 796 -11.22 11.62 -29.34
N VAL A 797 -11.60 12.79 -28.83
CA VAL A 797 -10.85 13.52 -27.77
C VAL A 797 -10.72 12.67 -26.51
N MET A 798 -11.82 12.06 -26.03
CA MET A 798 -11.74 11.17 -24.87
C MET A 798 -10.78 9.99 -25.11
N LYS A 799 -10.89 9.31 -26.25
CA LYS A 799 -9.99 8.20 -26.60
C LYS A 799 -8.53 8.64 -26.67
N PHE A 800 -8.27 9.82 -27.24
CA PHE A 800 -6.93 10.40 -27.30
C PHE A 800 -6.29 10.47 -25.92
N TRP A 801 -6.99 11.01 -24.91
CA TRP A 801 -6.46 11.12 -23.55
C TRP A 801 -6.38 9.77 -22.84
N LEU A 802 -7.32 8.85 -23.07
CA LEU A 802 -7.23 7.48 -22.53
C LEU A 802 -5.97 6.75 -23.03
N ASP A 803 -5.60 6.92 -24.30
CA ASP A 803 -4.35 6.38 -24.85
C ASP A 803 -3.08 7.01 -24.21
N LYS A 804 -3.23 8.11 -23.46
CA LYS A 804 -2.14 8.77 -22.68
C LYS A 804 -2.03 8.28 -21.23
N GLY A 805 -2.82 7.27 -20.85
CA GLY A 805 -2.71 6.61 -19.54
C GLY A 805 -3.54 7.25 -18.44
N VAL A 806 -4.58 8.01 -18.78
CA VAL A 806 -5.56 8.52 -17.80
C VAL A 806 -6.63 7.46 -17.50
N HIS A 807 -7.18 7.48 -16.29
CA HIS A 807 -8.06 6.44 -15.75
C HIS A 807 -9.53 6.87 -15.74
N GLY A 808 -9.86 7.95 -16.43
CA GLY A 808 -11.23 8.42 -16.52
C GLY A 808 -11.35 9.91 -16.75
N PHE A 809 -12.60 10.36 -16.72
CA PHE A 809 -12.96 11.76 -16.87
C PHE A 809 -13.95 12.20 -15.80
N ARG A 810 -13.79 13.42 -15.31
CA ARG A 810 -14.88 14.23 -14.77
C ARG A 810 -15.46 15.03 -15.94
N ILE A 811 -16.77 15.01 -16.13
CA ILE A 811 -17.44 15.81 -17.17
C ILE A 811 -18.14 17.00 -16.51
N ASP A 812 -17.78 18.20 -16.96
CA ASP A 812 -18.21 19.48 -16.39
C ASP A 812 -19.39 20.08 -17.17
N ALA A 813 -20.17 20.94 -16.51
CA ALA A 813 -21.25 21.73 -17.11
C ALA A 813 -22.31 20.89 -17.84
N VAL A 814 -22.54 19.64 -17.39
CA VAL A 814 -23.46 18.70 -18.04
C VAL A 814 -24.86 19.26 -18.28
N PRO A 815 -25.51 19.99 -17.34
CA PRO A 815 -26.86 20.49 -17.55
C PRO A 815 -27.05 21.35 -18.82
N TYR A 816 -26.00 21.99 -19.32
CA TYR A 816 -26.05 23.00 -20.38
C TYR A 816 -25.84 22.46 -21.79
N LEU A 817 -25.55 21.15 -21.95
CA LEU A 817 -25.13 20.55 -23.22
C LEU A 817 -26.12 20.68 -24.40
N PHE A 818 -27.39 20.82 -24.09
CA PHE A 818 -28.44 20.96 -25.09
C PHE A 818 -29.41 22.06 -24.69
N GLU A 819 -29.81 22.85 -25.67
CA GLU A 819 -30.88 23.84 -25.54
C GLU A 819 -32.04 23.50 -26.47
N SER A 820 -33.18 24.16 -26.27
CA SER A 820 -34.37 23.94 -27.07
C SER A 820 -34.15 24.37 -28.52
N THR A 821 -34.57 23.55 -29.47
CA THR A 821 -34.51 23.90 -30.89
C THR A 821 -35.50 25.02 -31.22
N PRO A 822 -35.20 25.88 -32.22
CA PRO A 822 -36.09 26.97 -32.60
C PRO A 822 -37.42 26.43 -33.17
N ILE A 823 -38.54 27.02 -32.75
CA ILE A 823 -39.87 26.75 -33.29
C ILE A 823 -40.19 27.85 -34.32
N ASN A 824 -40.40 27.47 -35.58
CA ASN A 824 -40.57 28.41 -36.71
C ASN A 824 -39.40 29.42 -36.86
N GLY A 825 -38.16 28.99 -36.61
CA GLY A 825 -36.97 29.83 -36.73
C GLY A 825 -36.81 30.84 -35.59
N VAL A 826 -37.43 30.57 -34.43
CA VAL A 826 -37.33 31.41 -33.24
C VAL A 826 -37.03 30.53 -32.02
N TYR A 827 -35.97 30.86 -31.29
CA TYR A 827 -35.71 30.25 -29.99
C TYR A 827 -36.75 30.75 -28.97
N PRO A 828 -37.34 29.85 -28.18
CA PRO A 828 -38.32 30.22 -27.17
C PRO A 828 -37.67 31.08 -26.08
N ASP A 829 -38.39 32.10 -25.63
CA ASP A 829 -37.99 32.90 -24.46
C ASP A 829 -38.30 32.11 -23.18
N GLU A 830 -37.43 32.21 -22.18
CA GLU A 830 -37.64 31.64 -20.85
C GLU A 830 -38.59 32.51 -20.03
N GLU A 831 -39.31 31.86 -19.11
CA GLU A 831 -40.18 32.54 -18.16
C GLU A 831 -39.38 33.25 -17.06
N LYS A 832 -39.92 34.35 -16.53
CA LYS A 832 -39.32 35.03 -15.37
C LYS A 832 -39.51 34.18 -14.11
N SER A 833 -38.46 34.06 -13.31
CA SER A 833 -38.51 33.31 -12.04
C SER A 833 -39.26 34.07 -10.93
N GLY A 834 -39.13 35.40 -10.92
CA GLY A 834 -39.56 36.25 -9.81
C GLY A 834 -38.55 36.38 -8.64
N GLU A 835 -37.38 35.75 -8.73
CA GLU A 835 -36.36 35.75 -7.65
C GLU A 835 -35.54 37.05 -7.57
N THR A 836 -35.46 37.81 -8.67
CA THR A 836 -34.70 39.07 -8.76
C THR A 836 -35.27 39.98 -9.83
N ASP A 837 -35.10 41.30 -9.66
CA ASP A 837 -35.45 42.32 -10.66
C ASP A 837 -34.27 42.67 -11.59
N ASP A 838 -33.09 42.14 -11.32
CA ASP A 838 -31.88 42.33 -12.13
C ASP A 838 -31.92 41.43 -13.38
N PRO A 839 -32.16 41.99 -14.59
CA PRO A 839 -32.35 41.19 -15.80
C PRO A 839 -31.08 40.47 -16.27
N ASP A 840 -29.92 40.90 -15.80
CA ASP A 840 -28.63 40.29 -16.14
C ASP A 840 -28.26 39.16 -15.17
N ASN A 841 -29.03 38.94 -14.10
CA ASN A 841 -28.74 37.88 -13.14
C ASN A 841 -29.25 36.53 -13.66
N PRO A 842 -28.48 35.43 -13.61
CA PRO A 842 -28.94 34.12 -14.04
C PRO A 842 -30.20 33.65 -13.30
N THR A 843 -30.47 34.09 -12.08
CA THR A 843 -31.72 33.74 -11.37
C THR A 843 -32.92 34.54 -11.86
N TYR A 844 -32.80 35.46 -12.83
CA TYR A 844 -33.92 36.23 -13.40
C TYR A 844 -34.93 35.35 -14.14
N LEU A 845 -34.47 34.25 -14.72
CA LEU A 845 -35.26 33.35 -15.57
C LEU A 845 -35.32 31.94 -14.96
N VAL A 846 -36.39 31.22 -15.30
CA VAL A 846 -36.49 29.77 -15.10
C VAL A 846 -35.89 29.10 -16.32
N HIS A 847 -34.84 28.30 -16.15
CA HIS A 847 -34.06 27.72 -17.26
C HIS A 847 -34.64 26.40 -17.78
N THR A 848 -35.82 26.44 -18.41
CA THR A 848 -36.50 25.25 -18.96
C THR A 848 -36.05 24.88 -20.36
N HIS A 849 -35.52 25.85 -21.11
CA HIS A 849 -35.09 25.71 -22.49
C HIS A 849 -33.58 25.58 -22.64
N THR A 850 -32.81 26.00 -21.65
CA THR A 850 -31.33 26.03 -21.70
C THR A 850 -30.63 25.04 -20.78
N GLN A 851 -31.36 24.31 -19.93
CA GLN A 851 -30.78 23.35 -19.00
C GLN A 851 -31.60 22.07 -18.89
N ASN A 852 -30.91 20.95 -18.66
CA ASN A 852 -31.50 19.65 -18.30
C ASN A 852 -32.46 19.04 -19.34
N LEU A 853 -32.25 19.33 -20.62
CA LEU A 853 -32.98 18.65 -21.71
C LEU A 853 -32.68 17.14 -21.71
N ASP A 854 -33.59 16.33 -22.22
CA ASP A 854 -33.47 14.87 -22.14
C ASP A 854 -32.23 14.35 -22.88
N GLU A 855 -31.86 14.97 -24.00
CA GLU A 855 -30.67 14.61 -24.78
C GLU A 855 -29.36 14.76 -23.99
N THR A 856 -29.32 15.63 -22.97
CA THR A 856 -28.16 15.80 -22.10
C THR A 856 -27.78 14.49 -21.42
N PHE A 857 -28.77 13.77 -20.89
CA PHE A 857 -28.52 12.50 -20.20
C PHE A 857 -28.10 11.40 -21.17
N ASP A 858 -28.71 11.37 -22.37
CA ASP A 858 -28.33 10.43 -23.42
C ASP A 858 -26.87 10.62 -23.87
N MET A 859 -26.37 11.85 -23.90
CA MET A 859 -24.97 12.11 -24.22
C MET A 859 -24.01 11.54 -23.17
N VAL A 860 -24.37 11.62 -21.89
CA VAL A 860 -23.61 10.98 -20.80
C VAL A 860 -23.55 9.46 -20.97
N TYR A 861 -24.63 8.83 -21.42
CA TYR A 861 -24.65 7.39 -21.70
C TYR A 861 -23.74 7.03 -22.89
N GLN A 862 -23.69 7.91 -23.90
CA GLN A 862 -22.78 7.73 -25.03
C GLN A 862 -21.30 7.86 -24.62
N TRP A 863 -20.95 8.80 -23.75
CA TRP A 863 -19.60 8.91 -23.21
C TRP A 863 -19.25 7.74 -22.29
N ARG A 864 -20.22 7.24 -21.51
CA ARG A 864 -20.04 6.02 -20.73
C ARG A 864 -19.67 4.84 -21.63
N LYS A 865 -20.35 4.70 -22.77
CA LYS A 865 -20.04 3.69 -23.76
C LYS A 865 -18.61 3.81 -24.32
N VAL A 866 -18.09 5.02 -24.53
CA VAL A 866 -16.68 5.20 -24.97
C VAL A 866 -15.71 4.61 -23.96
N VAL A 867 -15.94 4.89 -22.68
CA VAL A 867 -15.12 4.40 -21.58
C VAL A 867 -15.20 2.87 -21.46
N ASP A 868 -16.39 2.29 -21.55
CA ASP A 868 -16.60 0.85 -21.50
C ASP A 868 -15.96 0.13 -22.72
N ASP A 869 -16.15 0.67 -23.92
CA ASP A 869 -15.58 0.12 -25.16
C ASP A 869 -14.05 0.15 -25.10
N PHE A 870 -13.44 1.26 -24.65
CA PHE A 870 -11.99 1.37 -24.52
C PHE A 870 -11.43 0.35 -23.52
N LYS A 871 -12.07 0.17 -22.36
CA LYS A 871 -11.70 -0.85 -21.37
C LYS A 871 -11.69 -2.24 -21.99
N GLN A 872 -12.75 -2.58 -22.73
CA GLN A 872 -12.88 -3.89 -23.38
C GLN A 872 -11.84 -4.10 -24.48
N GLU A 873 -11.57 -3.07 -25.29
CA GLU A 873 -10.60 -3.14 -26.39
C GLU A 873 -9.15 -3.30 -25.91
N LYS A 874 -8.77 -2.63 -24.82
CA LYS A 874 -7.38 -2.60 -24.33
C LYS A 874 -7.08 -3.62 -23.23
N LEU A 875 -8.07 -4.35 -22.75
CA LEU A 875 -7.97 -5.20 -21.55
C LEU A 875 -7.39 -4.43 -20.34
N SER A 876 -7.79 -3.17 -20.19
CA SER A 876 -7.32 -2.30 -19.12
C SER A 876 -8.09 -2.55 -17.82
N GLU A 877 -7.57 -2.01 -16.72
CA GLU A 877 -8.34 -1.86 -15.48
C GLU A 877 -9.55 -0.92 -15.67
N ASP A 878 -10.38 -0.76 -14.62
CA ASP A 878 -11.56 0.11 -14.69
C ASP A 878 -11.18 1.56 -15.02
N ILE A 879 -11.90 2.12 -15.99
CA ILE A 879 -11.85 3.53 -16.37
C ILE A 879 -13.17 4.16 -15.92
N VAL A 880 -13.09 5.30 -15.23
CA VAL A 880 -14.26 5.92 -14.59
C VAL A 880 -14.79 7.11 -15.38
N LEU A 881 -16.10 7.34 -15.23
CA LEU A 881 -16.77 8.52 -15.75
C LEU A 881 -17.52 9.16 -14.58
N MET A 882 -17.17 10.38 -14.24
CA MET A 882 -17.75 11.16 -13.16
C MET A 882 -18.51 12.33 -13.78
N ALA A 883 -19.73 12.60 -13.36
CA ALA A 883 -20.54 13.67 -13.94
C ALA A 883 -20.81 14.77 -12.93
N GLU A 884 -20.48 16.00 -13.30
CA GLU A 884 -20.80 17.18 -12.53
C GLU A 884 -22.09 17.85 -13.06
N ALA A 885 -23.05 18.05 -12.17
CA ALA A 885 -24.31 18.69 -12.50
C ALA A 885 -24.96 19.33 -11.27
N TYR A 886 -24.99 20.67 -11.23
CA TYR A 886 -25.86 21.42 -10.32
C TYR A 886 -27.30 21.43 -10.86
N THR A 887 -28.06 20.37 -10.54
CA THR A 887 -29.41 20.14 -11.07
C THR A 887 -30.30 19.48 -10.00
N PRO A 888 -31.65 19.51 -10.12
CA PRO A 888 -32.51 18.81 -9.16
C PRO A 888 -32.14 17.33 -8.99
N LEU A 889 -32.34 16.81 -7.77
CA LEU A 889 -31.91 15.47 -7.37
C LEU A 889 -32.30 14.34 -8.36
N LEU A 890 -33.53 14.36 -8.90
CA LEU A 890 -33.97 13.34 -9.86
C LEU A 890 -33.17 13.35 -11.16
N ASN A 891 -32.70 14.52 -11.61
CA ASN A 891 -31.81 14.62 -12.77
C ASN A 891 -30.43 14.06 -12.45
N ILE A 892 -29.92 14.26 -11.23
CA ILE A 892 -28.68 13.61 -10.80
C ILE A 892 -28.83 12.08 -10.85
N ILE A 893 -29.98 11.54 -10.45
CA ILE A 893 -30.24 10.10 -10.54
C ILE A 893 -30.28 9.60 -11.98
N ARG A 894 -30.82 10.38 -12.93
CA ARG A 894 -30.81 10.03 -14.35
C ARG A 894 -29.40 9.87 -14.91
N LEU A 895 -28.39 10.55 -14.35
CA LEU A 895 -27.00 10.43 -14.80
C LEU A 895 -26.39 9.04 -14.53
N PHE A 896 -26.97 8.23 -13.63
CA PHE A 896 -26.56 6.82 -13.44
C PHE A 896 -26.99 5.89 -14.58
N GLY A 897 -27.86 6.34 -15.48
CA GLY A 897 -28.38 5.53 -16.58
C GLY A 897 -29.86 5.16 -16.44
N THR A 898 -30.29 4.30 -17.35
CA THR A 898 -31.62 3.67 -17.39
C THR A 898 -31.47 2.15 -17.34
N GLU A 899 -32.57 1.39 -17.35
CA GLU A 899 -32.52 -0.07 -17.48
C GLU A 899 -31.80 -0.55 -18.75
N ASN A 900 -31.76 0.28 -19.80
CA ASN A 900 -31.22 -0.08 -21.12
C ASN A 900 -29.88 0.59 -21.44
N SER A 901 -29.38 1.49 -20.60
CA SER A 901 -28.16 2.26 -20.89
C SER A 901 -27.44 2.63 -19.60
N GLU A 902 -26.15 2.31 -19.51
CA GLU A 902 -25.31 2.69 -18.39
C GLU A 902 -24.90 4.17 -18.49
N GLY A 903 -24.95 4.88 -17.36
CA GLY A 903 -24.50 6.26 -17.25
C GLY A 903 -23.18 6.40 -16.49
N ALA A 904 -22.95 7.60 -15.97
CA ALA A 904 -21.75 7.90 -15.20
C ALA A 904 -21.62 6.94 -14.01
N HIS A 905 -20.38 6.52 -13.73
CA HIS A 905 -20.06 5.74 -12.55
C HIS A 905 -20.31 6.56 -11.28
N ILE A 906 -19.98 7.86 -11.31
CA ILE A 906 -20.08 8.78 -10.17
C ILE A 906 -20.72 10.12 -10.62
N PRO A 907 -22.05 10.25 -10.61
CA PRO A 907 -22.72 11.54 -10.62
C PRO A 907 -22.50 12.24 -9.27
N PHE A 908 -21.85 13.41 -9.26
CA PHE A 908 -21.50 14.06 -8.00
C PHE A 908 -22.73 14.43 -7.17
N ASN A 909 -22.69 14.07 -5.90
CA ASN A 909 -23.70 14.40 -4.92
C ASN A 909 -23.52 15.84 -4.41
N PHE A 910 -24.12 16.79 -5.13
CA PHE A 910 -24.19 18.18 -4.67
C PHE A 910 -25.40 18.47 -3.80
N GLU A 911 -26.24 17.48 -3.50
CA GLU A 911 -27.34 17.63 -2.56
C GLU A 911 -26.81 18.03 -1.17
N VAL A 912 -25.75 17.35 -0.72
CA VAL A 912 -25.13 17.63 0.58
C VAL A 912 -24.35 18.95 0.55
N LEU A 913 -23.65 19.26 -0.54
CA LEU A 913 -22.90 20.51 -0.70
C LEU A 913 -23.82 21.74 -0.69
N SER A 914 -24.89 21.71 -1.47
CA SER A 914 -25.78 22.87 -1.72
C SER A 914 -26.70 23.17 -0.53
N ASN A 915 -26.98 22.17 0.31
CA ASN A 915 -27.91 22.30 1.44
C ASN A 915 -27.22 22.30 2.82
N THR A 916 -25.90 22.49 2.87
CA THR A 916 -25.15 22.55 4.13
C THR A 916 -24.48 23.92 4.29
N PHE A 917 -24.85 24.60 5.37
CA PHE A 917 -24.47 25.96 5.73
C PHE A 917 -23.86 26.01 7.13
N LYS A 918 -23.36 27.18 7.53
CA LYS A 918 -22.67 27.41 8.81
C LYS A 918 -23.51 27.02 10.02
N ASP A 919 -24.81 27.28 9.97
CA ASP A 919 -25.79 27.08 11.03
C ASP A 919 -26.65 25.81 10.84
N THR A 920 -26.31 24.96 9.85
CA THR A 920 -26.95 23.67 9.66
C THR A 920 -26.97 22.86 10.96
N THR A 921 -28.16 22.40 11.32
CA THR A 921 -28.41 21.54 12.49
C THR A 921 -28.12 20.08 12.18
N GLY A 922 -27.97 19.25 13.22
CA GLY A 922 -27.77 17.81 13.03
C GLY A 922 -28.93 17.16 12.28
N LYS A 923 -30.17 17.60 12.53
CA LYS A 923 -31.37 17.15 11.84
C LYS A 923 -31.32 17.46 10.34
N GLN A 924 -31.00 18.69 9.96
CA GLN A 924 -30.93 19.08 8.55
C GLN A 924 -29.84 18.29 7.82
N PHE A 925 -28.67 18.14 8.42
CA PHE A 925 -27.60 17.35 7.82
C PHE A 925 -27.95 15.86 7.70
N TYR A 926 -28.59 15.29 8.73
CA TYR A 926 -29.15 13.92 8.68
C TYR A 926 -30.16 13.74 7.55
N GLU A 927 -31.08 14.70 7.37
CA GLU A 927 -32.09 14.67 6.30
C GLU A 927 -31.45 14.77 4.91
N ASN A 928 -30.41 15.59 4.74
CA ASN A 928 -29.67 15.70 3.47
C ASN A 928 -28.97 14.37 3.11
N ILE A 929 -28.31 13.72 4.08
CA ILE A 929 -27.69 12.39 3.87
C ILE A 929 -28.76 11.35 3.52
N LYS A 930 -29.83 11.31 4.30
CA LYS A 930 -30.90 10.33 4.12
C LYS A 930 -31.59 10.48 2.77
N ARG A 931 -31.85 11.72 2.33
CA ARG A 931 -32.48 12.01 1.03
C ARG A 931 -31.66 11.41 -0.10
N TRP A 932 -30.34 11.53 -0.07
CA TRP A 932 -29.46 10.91 -1.06
C TRP A 932 -29.51 9.39 -0.99
N LEU A 933 -29.32 8.79 0.18
CA LEU A 933 -29.33 7.33 0.36
C LEU A 933 -30.65 6.68 -0.04
N ASP A 934 -31.78 7.38 0.13
CA ASP A 934 -33.11 6.87 -0.20
C ASP A 934 -33.38 6.82 -1.72
N VAL A 935 -32.66 7.62 -2.52
CA VAL A 935 -32.91 7.73 -3.97
C VAL A 935 -31.83 7.08 -4.85
N VAL A 936 -30.63 6.81 -4.31
CA VAL A 936 -29.59 6.11 -5.06
C VAL A 936 -30.06 4.67 -5.36
N PRO A 937 -30.02 4.22 -6.62
CA PRO A 937 -30.42 2.86 -6.97
C PRO A 937 -29.57 1.80 -6.25
N SER A 938 -30.17 0.68 -5.85
CA SER A 938 -29.51 -0.35 -5.03
C SER A 938 -28.32 -1.05 -5.70
N ASN A 939 -28.20 -0.95 -7.03
CA ASN A 939 -27.08 -1.45 -7.83
C ASN A 939 -26.04 -0.36 -8.17
N ARG A 940 -26.12 0.81 -7.52
CA ARG A 940 -25.20 1.95 -7.69
C ARG A 940 -24.53 2.30 -6.36
N PHE A 941 -23.47 3.11 -6.45
CA PHE A 941 -22.66 3.51 -5.30
C PHE A 941 -22.85 4.99 -5.00
N SER A 942 -22.98 5.33 -3.71
CA SER A 942 -23.08 6.71 -3.23
C SER A 942 -21.73 7.44 -3.32
N ASN A 943 -21.77 8.77 -3.34
CA ASN A 943 -20.59 9.61 -3.18
C ASN A 943 -20.92 10.85 -2.34
N TRP A 944 -19.90 11.51 -1.79
CA TRP A 944 -20.05 12.59 -0.82
C TRP A 944 -19.09 13.75 -1.11
N VAL A 945 -19.62 14.94 -1.41
CA VAL A 945 -18.86 16.15 -1.76
C VAL A 945 -19.26 17.31 -0.85
N LEU A 946 -18.28 18.06 -0.33
CA LEU A 946 -18.51 19.33 0.40
C LEU A 946 -17.60 20.48 -0.04
N GLY A 947 -16.51 20.20 -0.75
CA GLY A 947 -15.56 21.22 -1.23
C GLY A 947 -15.25 21.03 -2.70
N ASN A 948 -15.02 22.15 -3.39
CA ASN A 948 -14.46 22.24 -4.73
C ASN A 948 -13.97 23.67 -4.99
N HIS A 949 -13.44 23.92 -6.17
CA HIS A 949 -12.90 25.22 -6.58
C HIS A 949 -13.92 26.31 -6.96
N ASP A 950 -15.23 26.01 -6.96
CA ASP A 950 -16.30 26.98 -7.28
C ASP A 950 -17.08 27.46 -6.06
N ASN A 951 -16.86 26.81 -4.91
CA ASN A 951 -17.56 27.08 -3.67
C ASN A 951 -16.57 27.51 -2.60
N LYS A 952 -16.96 28.44 -1.73
CA LYS A 952 -16.17 28.83 -0.55
C LYS A 952 -15.64 27.60 0.21
N ARG A 953 -14.39 27.65 0.68
CA ARG A 953 -13.75 26.54 1.41
C ARG A 953 -14.61 26.04 2.56
N VAL A 954 -14.54 24.75 2.86
CA VAL A 954 -15.34 24.11 3.92
C VAL A 954 -15.18 24.84 5.26
N SER A 955 -13.94 25.16 5.65
CA SER A 955 -13.67 25.87 6.91
C SER A 955 -14.22 27.30 6.96
N SER A 956 -14.25 28.01 5.83
CA SER A 956 -14.80 29.36 5.78
C SER A 956 -16.32 29.35 5.72
N ARG A 957 -16.90 28.43 4.94
CA ARG A 957 -18.35 28.31 4.74
C ARG A 957 -19.05 27.75 5.97
N LEU A 958 -18.47 26.71 6.58
CA LEU A 958 -19.09 25.95 7.67
C LEU A 958 -18.48 26.25 9.04
N GLY A 959 -17.32 26.92 9.07
CA GLY A 959 -16.57 27.28 10.27
C GLY A 959 -15.45 26.27 10.55
N VAL A 960 -14.24 26.78 10.85
CA VAL A 960 -13.03 25.99 11.16
C VAL A 960 -13.30 24.93 12.24
N ALA A 961 -14.07 25.28 13.27
CA ALA A 961 -14.42 24.33 14.34
C ALA A 961 -15.19 23.11 13.82
N ARG A 962 -15.93 23.21 12.72
CA ARG A 962 -16.70 22.09 12.16
C ARG A 962 -15.95 21.32 11.08
N ALA A 963 -14.74 21.74 10.69
CA ALA A 963 -14.00 21.10 9.59
C ALA A 963 -13.84 19.58 9.82
N ASP A 964 -13.34 19.18 10.98
CA ASP A 964 -13.17 17.76 11.32
C ASP A 964 -14.50 17.02 11.49
N LEU A 965 -15.54 17.70 12.00
CA LEU A 965 -16.86 17.10 12.18
C LEU A 965 -17.42 16.64 10.84
N TYR A 966 -17.33 17.48 9.81
CA TYR A 966 -17.78 17.13 8.47
C TYR A 966 -16.86 16.11 7.81
N GLN A 967 -15.54 16.21 7.98
CA GLN A 967 -14.62 15.21 7.44
C GLN A 967 -14.89 13.83 8.02
N ILE A 968 -15.09 13.73 9.34
CA ILE A 968 -15.51 12.48 10.00
C ILE A 968 -16.81 11.95 9.39
N ALA A 969 -17.82 12.81 9.26
CA ALA A 969 -19.12 12.41 8.72
C ALA A 969 -19.02 11.84 7.31
N LEU A 970 -18.38 12.54 6.37
CA LEU A 970 -18.27 12.09 4.98
C LEU A 970 -17.48 10.78 4.88
N ASN A 971 -16.45 10.62 5.71
CA ASN A 971 -15.56 9.47 5.60
C ASN A 971 -16.15 8.18 6.20
N VAL A 972 -17.15 8.24 7.07
CA VAL A 972 -17.81 7.02 7.58
C VAL A 972 -19.03 6.58 6.75
N LEU A 973 -19.48 7.41 5.80
CA LEU A 973 -20.60 7.09 4.93
C LEU A 973 -20.20 6.10 3.80
N PRO A 974 -21.15 5.28 3.29
CA PRO A 974 -20.89 4.26 2.29
C PRO A 974 -20.58 4.86 0.91
N GLY A 975 -19.86 4.10 0.09
CA GLY A 975 -19.48 4.52 -1.27
C GLY A 975 -18.22 5.38 -1.28
N VAL A 976 -18.20 6.45 -2.06
CA VAL A 976 -17.03 7.26 -2.42
C VAL A 976 -16.93 8.54 -1.59
N ALA A 977 -15.72 8.91 -1.15
CA ALA A 977 -15.46 10.20 -0.49
C ALA A 977 -14.66 11.12 -1.42
N VAL A 978 -15.00 12.41 -1.40
CA VAL A 978 -14.43 13.42 -2.31
C VAL A 978 -13.90 14.60 -1.49
N THR A 979 -12.65 14.98 -1.71
CA THR A 979 -11.97 16.05 -0.97
C THR A 979 -11.37 17.08 -1.94
N TYR A 980 -11.47 18.37 -1.63
CA TYR A 980 -10.82 19.44 -2.39
C TYR A 980 -9.50 19.86 -1.73
N ASN A 981 -8.51 20.25 -2.54
CA ASN A 981 -7.17 20.50 -2.01
C ASN A 981 -7.13 21.63 -0.99
N GLY A 982 -6.63 21.31 0.21
CA GLY A 982 -6.56 22.21 1.36
C GLY A 982 -7.64 21.95 2.41
N ASP A 983 -8.70 21.20 2.09
CA ASP A 983 -9.71 20.82 3.09
C ASP A 983 -9.12 19.87 4.15
N GLU A 984 -8.08 19.10 3.83
CA GLU A 984 -7.36 18.26 4.79
C GLU A 984 -6.52 19.07 5.79
N LEU A 985 -6.21 20.33 5.46
CA LEU A 985 -5.54 21.29 6.33
C LEU A 985 -6.51 22.19 7.09
N ALA A 986 -7.80 22.12 6.78
CA ALA A 986 -8.79 23.11 7.15
C ALA A 986 -8.46 24.53 6.62
N MET A 987 -7.93 24.64 5.40
CA MET A 987 -7.66 25.93 4.76
C MET A 987 -8.90 26.83 4.72
N GLU A 988 -8.67 28.13 4.85
CA GLU A 988 -9.71 29.17 4.80
C GLU A 988 -9.56 30.01 3.53
N ASP A 989 -10.67 30.58 3.07
CA ASP A 989 -10.72 31.58 2.01
C ASP A 989 -9.82 32.77 2.33
N VAL A 990 -9.12 33.27 1.33
CA VAL A 990 -8.33 34.51 1.42
C VAL A 990 -9.16 35.68 0.94
N PHE A 991 -9.21 36.76 1.72
CA PHE A 991 -9.85 37.99 1.26
C PHE A 991 -9.07 38.60 0.10
N ILE A 992 -9.76 38.83 -1.02
CA ILE A 992 -9.23 39.46 -2.23
C ILE A 992 -10.09 40.67 -2.54
N SER A 993 -9.46 41.82 -2.76
CA SER A 993 -10.19 43.06 -3.04
C SER A 993 -10.79 43.05 -4.44
N TRP A 994 -11.81 43.88 -4.70
CA TRP A 994 -12.35 44.07 -6.06
C TRP A 994 -11.27 44.37 -7.10
N LYS A 995 -10.25 45.17 -6.74
CA LYS A 995 -9.18 45.57 -7.65
C LYS A 995 -8.25 44.40 -8.00
N ASP A 996 -8.09 43.45 -7.09
CA ASP A 996 -7.19 42.31 -7.23
C ASP A 996 -7.94 41.04 -7.66
N THR A 997 -9.27 41.11 -7.78
CA THR A 997 -10.12 40.02 -8.28
C THR A 997 -9.90 39.87 -9.77
N ILE A 998 -9.68 38.62 -10.19
CA ILE A 998 -9.46 38.26 -11.60
C ILE A 998 -10.48 37.23 -12.10
N ASP A 999 -11.27 36.61 -11.21
CA ASP A 999 -12.35 35.71 -11.60
C ASP A 999 -13.38 36.43 -12.50
N PRO A 1000 -13.58 35.97 -13.74
CA PRO A 1000 -14.47 36.62 -14.69
C PRO A 1000 -15.93 36.71 -14.21
N ALA A 1001 -16.43 35.71 -13.45
CA ALA A 1001 -17.78 35.75 -12.89
C ALA A 1001 -18.00 36.96 -11.96
N ALA A 1002 -16.98 37.29 -11.17
CA ALA A 1002 -16.97 38.46 -10.32
C ALA A 1002 -16.68 39.74 -11.11
N CYS A 1003 -15.74 39.73 -12.06
CA CYS A 1003 -15.44 40.91 -12.88
C CYS A 1003 -16.66 41.41 -13.68
N ASN A 1004 -17.55 40.51 -14.11
CA ASN A 1004 -18.82 40.84 -14.79
C ASN A 1004 -19.93 41.35 -13.86
N SER A 1005 -19.67 41.43 -12.56
CA SER A 1005 -20.60 41.97 -11.56
C SER A 1005 -20.29 43.45 -11.29
N ASN A 1006 -20.21 43.85 -10.02
CA ASN A 1006 -19.92 45.21 -9.61
C ASN A 1006 -19.15 45.25 -8.27
N PRO A 1007 -18.52 46.38 -7.89
CA PRO A 1007 -17.73 46.48 -6.66
C PRO A 1007 -18.48 46.17 -5.35
N LYS A 1008 -19.82 46.22 -5.35
CA LYS A 1008 -20.65 45.94 -4.18
C LYS A 1008 -20.93 44.44 -4.04
N ASP A 1009 -21.11 43.73 -5.16
CA ASP A 1009 -21.63 42.36 -5.17
C ASP A 1009 -20.58 41.30 -5.55
N TYR A 1010 -19.37 41.67 -5.95
CA TYR A 1010 -18.34 40.74 -6.44
C TYR A 1010 -18.01 39.57 -5.52
N LEU A 1011 -18.08 39.74 -4.20
CA LEU A 1011 -17.83 38.67 -3.22
C LEU A 1011 -18.93 37.58 -3.21
N LEU A 1012 -20.08 37.83 -3.84
CA LEU A 1012 -21.11 36.83 -4.05
C LEU A 1012 -20.73 35.86 -5.18
N TYR A 1013 -19.90 36.32 -6.12
CA TYR A 1013 -19.58 35.59 -7.36
C TYR A 1013 -18.13 35.10 -7.42
N SER A 1014 -17.19 35.77 -6.72
CA SER A 1014 -15.77 35.46 -6.83
C SER A 1014 -15.41 34.10 -6.23
N ARG A 1015 -14.74 33.29 -7.05
CA ARG A 1015 -14.14 31.99 -6.73
C ARG A 1015 -12.65 32.09 -6.42
N ASP A 1016 -12.03 33.26 -6.63
CA ASP A 1016 -10.61 33.47 -6.33
C ASP A 1016 -10.21 33.10 -4.89
N PRO A 1017 -11.00 33.43 -3.83
CA PRO A 1017 -10.63 33.11 -2.46
C PRO A 1017 -10.37 31.61 -2.19
N VAL A 1018 -11.16 30.72 -2.80
CA VAL A 1018 -11.01 29.26 -2.66
C VAL A 1018 -9.91 28.69 -3.56
N ARG A 1019 -9.50 29.43 -4.59
CA ARG A 1019 -8.46 29.06 -5.56
C ARG A 1019 -7.06 29.53 -5.15
N THR A 1020 -6.89 30.14 -3.98
CA THR A 1020 -5.57 30.61 -3.51
C THR A 1020 -4.54 29.49 -3.31
N PRO A 1021 -3.23 29.79 -3.42
CA PRO A 1021 -2.17 28.78 -3.35
C PRO A 1021 -2.18 27.92 -2.10
N PHE A 1022 -1.83 26.64 -2.27
CA PHE A 1022 -1.75 25.65 -1.21
C PHE A 1022 -0.63 25.96 -0.20
N GLN A 1023 -0.87 25.68 1.09
CA GLN A 1023 0.04 26.04 2.18
C GLN A 1023 0.92 24.85 2.61
N TRP A 1024 2.05 24.64 1.95
CA TRP A 1024 2.99 23.54 2.23
C TRP A 1024 3.81 23.76 3.50
N ASP A 1025 4.41 24.93 3.68
CA ASP A 1025 5.30 25.23 4.81
C ASP A 1025 5.39 26.74 5.13
N GLU A 1026 6.23 27.15 6.09
CA GLU A 1026 6.44 28.55 6.46
C GLU A 1026 7.39 29.35 5.53
N SER A 1027 7.86 28.76 4.43
CA SER A 1027 8.80 29.42 3.51
C SER A 1027 8.11 30.43 2.58
N VAL A 1028 8.86 30.99 1.63
CA VAL A 1028 8.32 31.96 0.66
C VAL A 1028 7.08 31.37 -0.01
N SER A 1029 6.02 32.19 -0.09
CA SER A 1029 4.73 31.81 -0.68
C SER A 1029 4.19 30.46 -0.16
N ALA A 1030 4.36 30.21 1.14
CA ALA A 1030 3.96 28.99 1.81
C ALA A 1030 4.54 27.69 1.21
N GLY A 1031 5.69 27.75 0.55
CA GLY A 1031 6.31 26.61 -0.13
C GLY A 1031 5.60 26.19 -1.43
N PHE A 1032 4.52 26.87 -1.82
CA PHE A 1032 3.88 26.69 -3.13
C PHE A 1032 4.85 27.07 -4.25
N SER A 1033 5.50 28.22 -4.16
CA SER A 1033 6.44 28.75 -5.15
C SER A 1033 7.69 29.32 -4.49
N THR A 1034 8.82 29.31 -5.19
CA THR A 1034 10.00 30.08 -4.79
C THR A 1034 9.85 31.58 -5.05
N ASN A 1035 8.87 31.98 -5.86
CA ASN A 1035 8.54 33.37 -6.16
C ASN A 1035 7.75 34.00 -5.01
N ARG A 1036 8.03 35.27 -4.71
CA ARG A 1036 7.29 36.05 -3.70
C ARG A 1036 5.95 36.55 -4.19
N THR A 1037 5.76 36.56 -5.51
CA THR A 1037 4.52 36.97 -6.16
C THR A 1037 3.97 35.76 -6.90
N THR A 1038 2.74 35.41 -6.57
CA THR A 1038 1.99 34.28 -7.12
C THR A 1038 0.76 34.80 -7.85
N TRP A 1039 0.17 33.99 -8.71
CA TRP A 1039 -0.98 34.41 -9.53
C TRP A 1039 -2.19 34.86 -8.69
N LEU A 1040 -2.38 34.27 -7.51
CA LEU A 1040 -3.28 34.73 -6.44
C LEU A 1040 -2.53 34.87 -5.12
N PRO A 1041 -2.96 35.75 -4.19
CA PRO A 1041 -2.27 35.97 -2.93
C PRO A 1041 -2.31 34.73 -2.02
N VAL A 1042 -1.20 34.47 -1.34
CA VAL A 1042 -1.10 33.43 -0.31
C VAL A 1042 -1.74 33.92 0.99
N ALA A 1043 -2.47 33.04 1.68
CA ALA A 1043 -3.12 33.35 2.96
C ALA A 1043 -2.11 33.80 4.01
N SER A 1044 -2.45 34.78 4.86
CA SER A 1044 -1.51 35.37 5.83
C SER A 1044 -1.16 34.44 7.02
N ASN A 1045 -2.01 33.45 7.29
CA ASN A 1045 -1.86 32.48 8.37
C ASN A 1045 -0.99 31.27 8.00
N TYR A 1046 -0.43 31.21 6.78
CA TYR A 1046 0.37 30.08 6.30
C TYR A 1046 1.56 29.73 7.20
N LYS A 1047 2.08 30.67 8.00
CA LYS A 1047 3.18 30.39 8.94
C LYS A 1047 2.80 29.43 10.06
N THR A 1048 1.51 29.37 10.40
CA THR A 1048 0.99 28.49 11.46
C THR A 1048 0.02 27.43 10.92
N LEU A 1049 -0.71 27.75 9.84
CA LEU A 1049 -1.62 26.85 9.15
C LEU A 1049 -0.96 26.37 7.86
N ASN A 1050 -0.11 25.35 7.95
CA ASN A 1050 0.50 24.71 6.79
C ASN A 1050 0.72 23.22 7.03
N TYR A 1051 0.97 22.48 5.95
CA TYR A 1051 1.19 21.04 6.01
C TYR A 1051 2.35 20.66 6.91
N LYS A 1052 3.51 21.29 6.76
CA LYS A 1052 4.72 20.99 7.56
C LYS A 1052 4.48 21.13 9.06
N ALA A 1053 3.82 22.21 9.49
CA ALA A 1053 3.46 22.47 10.89
C ALA A 1053 2.44 21.45 11.41
N GLN A 1054 1.39 21.14 10.62
CA GLN A 1054 0.38 20.17 11.01
C GLN A 1054 0.90 18.73 11.03
N LYS A 1055 1.88 18.39 10.19
CA LYS A 1055 2.52 17.07 10.14
C LYS A 1055 3.26 16.76 11.45
N VAL A 1056 3.97 17.75 12.01
CA VAL A 1056 4.75 17.59 13.25
C VAL A 1056 3.91 17.79 14.51
N ALA A 1057 2.81 18.54 14.43
CA ALA A 1057 1.93 18.77 15.58
C ALA A 1057 1.42 17.44 16.15
N PRO A 1058 1.38 17.24 17.49
CA PRO A 1058 0.88 16.01 18.10
C PRO A 1058 -0.51 15.63 17.60
N ARG A 1059 -1.34 16.65 17.36
CA ARG A 1059 -2.68 16.54 16.79
C ARG A 1059 -2.93 17.66 15.80
N SER A 1060 -3.58 17.35 14.69
CA SER A 1060 -3.89 18.29 13.61
C SER A 1060 -4.99 17.75 12.71
N HIS A 1061 -5.58 18.64 11.90
CA HIS A 1061 -6.58 18.28 10.89
C HIS A 1061 -6.03 17.23 9.90
N VAL A 1062 -4.77 17.37 9.48
CA VAL A 1062 -4.09 16.39 8.62
C VAL A 1062 -4.05 15.01 9.25
N LYS A 1063 -3.72 14.89 10.54
CA LYS A 1063 -3.65 13.59 11.23
C LYS A 1063 -5.02 12.94 11.34
N ILE A 1064 -6.05 13.74 11.63
CA ILE A 1064 -7.45 13.29 11.66
C ILE A 1064 -7.87 12.79 10.27
N PHE A 1065 -7.63 13.58 9.22
CA PHE A 1065 -7.93 13.19 7.83
C PHE A 1065 -7.24 11.88 7.43
N LYS A 1066 -5.95 11.72 7.77
CA LYS A 1066 -5.20 10.48 7.51
C LYS A 1066 -5.76 9.26 8.26
N ALA A 1067 -6.25 9.44 9.48
CA ALA A 1067 -6.91 8.36 10.21
C ALA A 1067 -8.20 7.93 9.51
N LEU A 1068 -8.99 8.89 9.01
CA LEU A 1068 -10.23 8.64 8.30
C LEU A 1068 -10.03 7.94 6.95
N VAL A 1069 -9.08 8.40 6.14
CA VAL A 1069 -8.74 7.76 4.86
C VAL A 1069 -8.25 6.33 5.07
N ARG A 1070 -7.49 6.06 6.13
CA ARG A 1070 -7.09 4.69 6.51
C ARG A 1070 -8.29 3.85 6.94
N LEU A 1071 -9.16 4.38 7.80
CA LEU A 1071 -10.36 3.68 8.29
C LEU A 1071 -11.28 3.25 7.14
N ARG A 1072 -11.42 4.10 6.11
CA ARG A 1072 -12.25 3.80 4.93
C ARG A 1072 -11.83 2.58 4.14
N LYS A 1073 -10.57 2.15 4.26
CA LYS A 1073 -10.06 0.95 3.60
C LYS A 1073 -10.51 -0.35 4.29
N GLN A 1074 -10.99 -0.27 5.52
CA GLN A 1074 -11.52 -1.43 6.24
C GLN A 1074 -12.82 -1.94 5.60
N ARG A 1075 -13.00 -3.26 5.65
CA ARG A 1075 -14.18 -3.95 5.12
C ARG A 1075 -15.48 -3.43 5.73
N THR A 1076 -15.50 -3.07 7.01
CA THR A 1076 -16.68 -2.51 7.67
C THR A 1076 -17.18 -1.22 7.02
N LEU A 1077 -16.29 -0.35 6.50
CA LEU A 1077 -16.71 0.86 5.79
C LEU A 1077 -16.97 0.63 4.29
N ARG A 1078 -16.34 -0.36 3.67
CA ARG A 1078 -16.56 -0.74 2.26
C ARG A 1078 -17.86 -1.51 2.06
N GLU A 1079 -18.06 -2.57 2.83
CA GLU A 1079 -19.12 -3.58 2.65
C GLU A 1079 -20.22 -3.46 3.71
N GLY A 1080 -19.92 -2.89 4.87
CA GLY A 1080 -20.81 -2.94 6.03
C GLY A 1080 -22.09 -2.15 5.86
N ALA A 1081 -23.17 -2.65 6.46
CA ALA A 1081 -24.45 -1.97 6.52
C ALA A 1081 -24.33 -0.64 7.28
N ILE A 1082 -25.18 0.32 6.94
CA ILE A 1082 -25.31 1.59 7.64
C ILE A 1082 -26.61 1.64 8.43
N GLU A 1083 -26.51 2.08 9.68
CA GLU A 1083 -27.64 2.52 10.49
C GLU A 1083 -27.35 3.91 11.03
N MET A 1084 -28.32 4.81 10.98
CA MET A 1084 -28.17 6.18 11.48
C MET A 1084 -29.31 6.53 12.44
N GLN A 1085 -29.00 7.24 13.51
CA GLN A 1085 -29.97 7.73 14.48
C GLN A 1085 -29.71 9.19 14.80
N LEU A 1086 -30.80 9.94 14.99
CA LEU A 1086 -30.78 11.33 15.43
C LEU A 1086 -31.28 11.40 16.88
N ILE A 1087 -30.48 11.98 17.77
CA ILE A 1087 -30.86 12.23 19.16
C ILE A 1087 -31.15 13.72 19.33
N GLY A 1088 -32.41 14.04 19.65
CA GLY A 1088 -32.89 15.42 19.60
C GLY A 1088 -32.81 15.96 18.17
N ASP A 1089 -32.30 17.18 18.02
CA ASP A 1089 -32.13 17.83 16.70
C ASP A 1089 -30.66 17.97 16.27
N ASN A 1090 -29.69 17.59 17.11
CA ASN A 1090 -28.29 18.01 16.93
C ASN A 1090 -27.23 16.93 17.14
N ILE A 1091 -27.57 15.74 17.61
CA ILE A 1091 -26.62 14.63 17.71
C ILE A 1091 -26.95 13.59 16.65
N ILE A 1092 -26.00 13.30 15.77
CA ILE A 1092 -26.11 12.20 14.81
C ILE A 1092 -25.18 11.07 15.28
N VAL A 1093 -25.71 9.86 15.34
CA VAL A 1093 -24.93 8.65 15.56
C VAL A 1093 -25.01 7.77 14.32
N ILE A 1094 -23.86 7.51 13.71
CA ILE A 1094 -23.73 6.67 12.51
C ILE A 1094 -23.06 5.37 12.93
N LYS A 1095 -23.71 4.25 12.68
CA LYS A 1095 -23.17 2.90 12.89
C LYS A 1095 -22.91 2.26 11.53
N ARG A 1096 -21.68 1.79 11.34
CA ARG A 1096 -21.28 0.93 10.24
C ARG A 1096 -20.93 -0.44 10.81
N HIS A 1097 -21.54 -1.48 10.29
CA HIS A 1097 -21.40 -2.81 10.85
C HIS A 1097 -21.30 -3.86 9.77
N LEU A 1098 -20.32 -4.75 9.93
CA LEU A 1098 -20.17 -5.95 9.14
C LEU A 1098 -20.05 -7.14 10.09
N GLU A 1099 -20.99 -8.09 9.98
CA GLU A 1099 -21.08 -9.22 10.89
C GLU A 1099 -19.76 -10.02 10.90
N GLY A 1100 -19.26 -10.30 12.10
CA GLY A 1100 -18.00 -11.05 12.30
C GLY A 1100 -16.71 -10.26 12.04
N VAL A 1101 -16.78 -9.01 11.56
CA VAL A 1101 -15.60 -8.15 11.30
C VAL A 1101 -15.45 -7.09 12.40
N SER A 1102 -16.10 -5.94 12.26
CA SER A 1102 -16.07 -4.89 13.29
C SER A 1102 -17.32 -4.02 13.27
N THR A 1103 -17.47 -3.19 14.30
CA THR A 1103 -18.52 -2.17 14.38
C THR A 1103 -17.88 -0.81 14.55
N ILE A 1104 -18.08 0.08 13.59
CA ILE A 1104 -17.61 1.46 13.64
C ILE A 1104 -18.79 2.35 14.02
N VAL A 1105 -18.58 3.24 14.97
CA VAL A 1105 -19.58 4.23 15.41
C VAL A 1105 -18.97 5.62 15.34
N ALA A 1106 -19.59 6.51 14.56
CA ALA A 1106 -19.29 7.93 14.60
C ALA A 1106 -20.38 8.68 15.37
N VAL A 1107 -19.97 9.63 16.21
CA VAL A 1107 -20.87 10.50 16.97
C VAL A 1107 -20.54 11.95 16.62
N LEU A 1108 -21.53 12.69 16.12
CA LEU A 1108 -21.40 14.07 15.65
C LEU A 1108 -22.24 15.00 16.52
N ASN A 1109 -21.62 15.98 17.17
CA ASN A 1109 -22.30 16.97 18.00
C ASN A 1109 -22.42 18.32 17.30
N PHE A 1110 -23.61 18.64 16.78
CA PHE A 1110 -23.91 19.94 16.18
C PHE A 1110 -24.40 20.99 17.19
N ASN A 1111 -24.57 20.64 18.47
CA ASN A 1111 -24.93 21.62 19.50
C ASN A 1111 -23.81 22.62 19.75
N LYS A 1112 -24.19 23.74 20.37
CA LYS A 1112 -23.27 24.75 20.91
C LYS A 1112 -22.84 24.48 22.35
N THR A 1113 -23.19 23.30 22.87
CA THR A 1113 -22.92 22.83 24.23
C THR A 1113 -22.26 21.45 24.18
N THR A 1114 -21.54 21.13 25.25
CA THR A 1114 -21.01 19.79 25.47
C THR A 1114 -22.15 18.82 25.79
N GLU A 1115 -22.15 17.66 25.15
CA GLU A 1115 -23.17 16.63 25.32
C GLU A 1115 -22.55 15.29 25.75
N THR A 1116 -23.28 14.53 26.56
CA THR A 1116 -22.91 13.15 26.92
C THR A 1116 -23.80 12.16 26.18
N VAL A 1117 -23.22 11.30 25.36
CA VAL A 1117 -23.93 10.33 24.51
C VAL A 1117 -23.76 8.91 25.06
N LYS A 1118 -24.89 8.20 25.23
CA LYS A 1118 -24.93 6.80 25.70
C LYS A 1118 -25.27 5.86 24.55
N LEU A 1119 -24.27 5.23 23.93
CA LEU A 1119 -24.50 4.44 22.72
C LEU A 1119 -25.43 3.24 22.94
N SER A 1120 -25.47 2.65 24.14
CA SER A 1120 -26.38 1.53 24.45
C SER A 1120 -27.86 1.91 24.39
N SER A 1121 -28.18 3.20 24.50
CA SER A 1121 -29.54 3.72 24.35
C SER A 1121 -29.93 3.96 22.88
N VAL A 1122 -28.95 3.98 21.97
CA VAL A 1122 -29.12 4.29 20.55
C VAL A 1122 -29.20 3.02 19.72
N PHE A 1123 -28.23 2.10 19.89
CA PHE A 1123 -28.19 0.84 19.16
C PHE A 1123 -28.05 -0.33 20.13
N GLN A 1124 -28.83 -1.40 19.89
CA GLN A 1124 -28.71 -2.65 20.65
C GLN A 1124 -27.50 -3.46 20.18
N GLY A 1125 -26.96 -4.30 21.07
CA GLY A 1125 -25.91 -5.27 20.73
C GLY A 1125 -24.51 -4.69 20.51
N LEU A 1126 -24.27 -3.42 20.84
CA LEU A 1126 -22.94 -2.81 20.71
C LEU A 1126 -21.92 -3.39 21.70
N PRO A 1127 -20.62 -3.48 21.32
CA PRO A 1127 -19.52 -3.80 22.24
C PRO A 1127 -19.51 -2.92 23.49
N ALA A 1128 -19.06 -3.45 24.63
CA ALA A 1128 -19.06 -2.74 25.91
C ALA A 1128 -18.08 -1.54 25.96
N ALA A 1129 -17.00 -1.64 25.20
CA ALA A 1129 -15.99 -0.61 25.05
C ALA A 1129 -15.57 -0.48 23.57
N PHE A 1130 -15.05 0.68 23.22
CA PHE A 1130 -14.59 1.02 21.89
C PHE A 1130 -13.19 1.64 21.95
N GLU A 1131 -12.40 1.40 20.92
CA GLU A 1131 -11.18 2.16 20.66
C GLU A 1131 -11.53 3.48 19.96
N VAL A 1132 -10.90 4.58 20.37
CA VAL A 1132 -10.97 5.87 19.67
C VAL A 1132 -10.08 5.82 18.45
N ILE A 1133 -10.66 5.77 17.24
CA ILE A 1133 -9.87 5.81 16.01
C ILE A 1133 -9.32 7.22 15.77
N THR A 1134 -10.21 8.21 15.84
CA THR A 1134 -9.83 9.62 15.84
C THR A 1134 -10.97 10.50 16.33
N SER A 1135 -10.67 11.77 16.62
CA SER A 1135 -11.68 12.77 17.01
C SER A 1135 -11.29 14.18 16.62
N SER A 1136 -12.28 15.07 16.52
CA SER A 1136 -12.11 16.47 16.11
C SER A 1136 -11.32 17.31 17.11
N MET A 1137 -10.63 18.35 16.64
CA MET A 1137 -9.69 19.16 17.44
C MET A 1137 -10.24 19.75 18.76
N GLN A 1138 -11.56 19.81 18.94
CA GLN A 1138 -12.21 20.31 20.15
C GLN A 1138 -12.16 19.32 21.33
N THR A 1139 -12.00 18.03 21.07
CA THR A 1139 -12.00 17.01 22.12
C THR A 1139 -10.62 16.92 22.79
N ASN A 1140 -10.49 16.12 23.86
CA ASN A 1140 -9.18 15.71 24.40
C ASN A 1140 -8.99 14.19 24.35
N TYR A 1141 -9.77 13.51 23.51
CA TYR A 1141 -9.62 12.06 23.35
C TYR A 1141 -8.29 11.75 22.66
N ILE A 1142 -7.67 10.67 23.10
CA ILE A 1142 -6.40 10.18 22.59
C ILE A 1142 -6.71 9.04 21.63
N ASP A 1143 -6.25 9.14 20.39
CA ASP A 1143 -6.38 8.07 19.39
C ASP A 1143 -5.72 6.79 19.92
N GLY A 1144 -6.37 5.63 19.74
CA GLY A 1144 -5.98 4.34 20.32
C GLY A 1144 -6.45 4.09 21.76
N SER A 1145 -6.98 5.10 22.47
CA SER A 1145 -7.51 4.90 23.82
C SER A 1145 -8.83 4.12 23.82
N ILE A 1146 -9.03 3.29 24.84
CA ILE A 1146 -10.28 2.54 25.03
C ILE A 1146 -11.22 3.34 25.93
N ILE A 1147 -12.45 3.55 25.45
CA ILE A 1147 -13.51 4.23 26.20
C ILE A 1147 -14.76 3.35 26.32
N GLY A 1148 -15.50 3.50 27.42
CA GLY A 1148 -16.78 2.81 27.60
C GLY A 1148 -17.85 3.35 26.64
N ARG A 1149 -18.71 2.46 26.13
CA ARG A 1149 -19.75 2.83 25.14
C ARG A 1149 -20.78 3.86 25.62
N ASP A 1150 -20.86 4.10 26.94
CA ASP A 1150 -21.89 4.94 27.56
C ASP A 1150 -21.35 6.21 28.24
N GLU A 1151 -20.07 6.54 28.03
CA GLU A 1151 -19.35 7.65 28.68
C GLU A 1151 -18.71 8.61 27.65
N ILE A 1152 -19.39 8.83 26.52
CA ILE A 1152 -18.87 9.68 25.43
C ILE A 1152 -19.25 11.14 25.69
N LEU A 1153 -18.28 11.96 26.06
CA LEU A 1153 -18.40 13.39 26.31
C LEU A 1153 -17.87 14.18 25.10
N LEU A 1154 -18.76 14.83 24.34
CA LEU A 1154 -18.40 15.59 23.15
C LEU A 1154 -18.64 17.08 23.33
N PRO A 1155 -17.60 17.93 23.24
CA PRO A 1155 -17.75 19.38 23.19
C PRO A 1155 -18.64 19.85 22.02
N ALA A 1156 -18.99 21.13 22.05
CA ALA A 1156 -19.70 21.80 20.96
C ALA A 1156 -18.95 21.64 19.63
N ASP A 1157 -19.70 21.42 18.54
CA ASP A 1157 -19.18 21.26 17.18
C ASP A 1157 -18.13 20.13 17.02
N ALA A 1158 -18.09 19.18 17.96
CA ALA A 1158 -17.10 18.10 17.99
C ALA A 1158 -17.63 16.78 17.42
N ALA A 1159 -16.70 15.91 17.00
CA ALA A 1159 -17.00 14.58 16.52
C ALA A 1159 -15.95 13.56 16.96
N ILE A 1160 -16.35 12.30 17.03
CA ILE A 1160 -15.48 11.17 17.34
C ILE A 1160 -15.87 9.95 16.51
N VAL A 1161 -14.87 9.15 16.14
CA VAL A 1161 -15.04 7.86 15.49
C VAL A 1161 -14.46 6.77 16.36
N LEU A 1162 -15.25 5.73 16.56
CA LEU A 1162 -15.01 4.64 17.50
C LEU A 1162 -15.08 3.31 16.75
N GLU A 1163 -14.23 2.35 17.12
CA GLU A 1163 -14.29 0.98 16.59
C GLU A 1163 -14.43 -0.03 17.73
N GLY A 1164 -15.36 -0.97 17.58
CA GLY A 1164 -15.67 -2.02 18.54
C GLY A 1164 -15.48 -3.40 17.93
N ASN A 1165 -14.89 -4.32 18.73
CA ASN A 1165 -14.39 -5.63 18.33
C ASN A 1165 -13.22 -5.60 17.32
N VAL A 1166 -12.07 -5.09 17.76
CA VAL A 1166 -10.82 -5.05 16.97
C VAL A 1166 -10.19 -6.44 16.76
N ALA A 1167 -10.72 -7.48 17.41
CA ALA A 1167 -10.14 -8.82 17.43
C ALA A 1167 -10.06 -9.52 16.06
N ASN A 1168 -10.77 -9.04 15.03
CA ASN A 1168 -10.83 -9.69 13.70
C ASN A 1168 -10.70 -8.70 12.51
N GLY A 1169 -10.08 -7.53 12.70
CA GLY A 1169 -10.28 -6.39 11.79
C GLY A 1169 -9.04 -5.74 11.18
N ILE A 1170 -8.06 -6.48 10.65
CA ILE A 1170 -7.31 -6.02 9.46
C ILE A 1170 -7.21 -7.16 8.46
#